data_AF-A0A923WQ01-F1
#
_entry.id   AF-A0A923WQ01-F1
#
_cell.length_a   1.000
_cell.length_b   1.000
_cell.length_c   1.000
_cell.angle_alpha   90.00
_cell.angle_beta   90.00
_cell.angle_gamma   90.00
#
_symmetry.space_group_name_H-M   'P 1'
#
loop_
_entity.id
_entity.type
_entity.pdbx_description
1 polymer ?
#
loop_
_entity_poly.entity_id
_entity_poly.type
_entity_poly.pdbx_seq_one_letter_code
_entity_poly.pdbx_strand_id
1 'polypeptide(L)'
;REKVAELLPQLERDAIREAGASAETSEDRIKRHTGELLLHLKGRARDQLYALLDDRKQGGLEFVLSLLEQIKARLLQRDLGNAERNGKRYRDIRDALRTRQVEESLNNLSQAATKLFGKDAQAREVMTHLKRDIADYLRFHLQAVASGQAVEVMRAMSAWLGEPQSPDEHGQPVWSGIAGEFQEGRRCVQAMLGAVDQRIGQLRAEARHEHATLILLASDVLPEPVKLTGDVSAWSEDVLLEFGGSTRLFPQLGDERLRANLLLKLFRRAQTQLSVEPAGGAPVDPLLERLNAMSVPERARIFSEWLSSAMPWINARFSAEFTPRADQFKCFIGVGDANAWRKMETEIRAAVPSGSFHGDLVTIVNTGVTGRAVCYIELSGIPMTVLRGLPTWRTSYQIENPKIPTHLHFDSTRFRHPIAPSMDELNRLADDYEWFLQAIALGVIKRKADLAEREASFQPRGQYLFEVEPDSGEWLQIGNEFAIRSNGLPAYYRDQVIAAVRQKLAAMRPHQNALLAVLMRHYQLRVYEPRLEVDETGAQLPSPSLPNITARRLYEAWLKRALSADPALSAARIDAASGTLLAWTDPVPDSASDAYHWEVERSVDKRVIRPEFLASDARAAQALEQDAPAVAPAAPVVPFVARYKVFAGGVQHGPYAAPDIAQRIARGEITPTTKIWNMQWNPKADKWQHAEHLTEFAPLFQHAIPDPDDDIPDPQ
;
A
#
# COMPACT_ATOMS: atom_id res chain seq x y z
N ARG A 1 -77.09 -30.78 1.29
CA ARG A 1 -76.68 -29.92 2.43
C ARG A 1 -75.40 -30.46 3.07
N GLU A 2 -75.40 -31.70 3.57
CA GLU A 2 -74.22 -32.34 4.19
C GLU A 2 -72.95 -32.22 3.32
N LYS A 3 -73.06 -32.57 2.04
CA LYS A 3 -71.95 -32.43 1.07
C LYS A 3 -71.46 -30.98 0.88
N VAL A 4 -72.32 -29.96 1.04
CA VAL A 4 -71.90 -28.55 0.95
C VAL A 4 -71.26 -28.08 2.25
N ALA A 5 -71.79 -28.53 3.39
CA ALA A 5 -71.20 -28.29 4.70
C ALA A 5 -69.81 -28.94 4.84
N GLU A 6 -69.57 -30.05 4.13
CA GLU A 6 -68.27 -30.73 4.03
C GLU A 6 -67.29 -30.03 3.07
N LEU A 7 -67.78 -29.56 1.90
CA LEU A 7 -66.94 -28.95 0.86
C LEU A 7 -66.57 -27.48 1.12
N LEU A 8 -67.44 -26.71 1.78
CA LEU A 8 -67.18 -25.29 2.03
C LEU A 8 -65.90 -25.05 2.85
N PRO A 9 -65.63 -25.78 3.95
CA PRO A 9 -64.35 -25.68 4.67
C PRO A 9 -63.13 -26.06 3.82
N GLN A 10 -63.27 -26.98 2.86
CA GLN A 10 -62.17 -27.35 1.96
C GLN A 10 -61.86 -26.21 0.98
N LEU A 11 -62.89 -25.57 0.41
CA LEU A 11 -62.74 -24.40 -0.45
C LEU A 11 -62.17 -23.19 0.31
N GLU A 12 -62.61 -22.99 1.56
CA GLU A 12 -62.04 -21.98 2.44
C GLU A 12 -60.56 -22.27 2.74
N ARG A 13 -60.19 -23.54 3.00
CA ARG A 13 -58.80 -23.95 3.23
C ARG A 13 -57.90 -23.76 2.01
N ASP A 14 -58.40 -23.98 0.79
CA ASP A 14 -57.61 -23.78 -0.44
C ASP A 14 -57.39 -22.28 -0.75
N ALA A 15 -58.27 -21.41 -0.25
CA ALA A 15 -58.23 -19.97 -0.51
C ALA A 15 -57.61 -19.15 0.63
N ILE A 16 -57.86 -19.52 1.88
CA ILE A 16 -57.58 -18.78 3.11
C ILE A 16 -56.61 -19.57 3.98
N ARG A 17 -55.58 -18.89 4.50
CA ARG A 17 -54.57 -19.56 5.33
C ARG A 17 -55.10 -19.89 6.73
N GLU A 18 -55.14 -21.18 7.07
CA GLU A 18 -55.38 -21.70 8.43
C GLU A 18 -54.06 -21.98 9.17
N ALA A 19 -54.05 -21.79 10.50
CA ALA A 19 -52.88 -22.09 11.33
C ALA A 19 -52.63 -23.62 11.37
N GLY A 20 -51.49 -24.07 10.83
CA GLY A 20 -51.10 -25.49 10.79
C GLY A 20 -51.30 -26.19 9.45
N ALA A 21 -51.80 -25.51 8.41
CA ALA A 21 -51.90 -26.07 7.05
C ALA A 21 -50.53 -26.13 6.36
N SER A 22 -50.21 -27.26 5.73
CA SER A 22 -48.94 -27.48 4.99
C SER A 22 -49.04 -27.19 3.48
N ALA A 23 -50.25 -27.06 2.93
CA ALA A 23 -50.49 -26.80 1.51
C ALA A 23 -50.53 -25.29 1.21
N GLU A 24 -49.95 -24.87 0.07
CA GLU A 24 -49.93 -23.47 -0.36
C GLU A 24 -51.33 -22.99 -0.78
N THR A 25 -51.86 -22.01 -0.05
CA THR A 25 -53.17 -21.42 -0.33
C THR A 25 -53.12 -20.36 -1.44
N SER A 26 -54.29 -19.97 -1.96
CA SER A 26 -54.35 -18.83 -2.90
C SER A 26 -53.87 -17.52 -2.26
N GLU A 27 -54.13 -17.30 -0.97
CA GLU A 27 -53.57 -16.20 -0.19
C GLU A 27 -52.03 -16.23 -0.16
N ASP A 28 -51.43 -17.40 0.07
CA ASP A 28 -49.97 -17.56 0.10
C ASP A 28 -49.32 -17.26 -1.27
N ARG A 29 -49.96 -17.70 -2.36
CA ARG A 29 -49.50 -17.36 -3.72
C ARG A 29 -49.49 -15.85 -3.97
N ILE A 30 -50.52 -15.13 -3.51
CA ILE A 30 -50.58 -13.67 -3.64
C ILE A 30 -49.44 -13.03 -2.83
N LYS A 31 -49.20 -13.46 -1.59
CA LYS A 31 -48.09 -12.96 -0.75
C LYS A 31 -46.71 -13.23 -1.36
N ARG A 32 -46.47 -14.42 -1.91
CA ARG A 32 -45.21 -14.74 -2.60
C ARG A 32 -44.99 -13.85 -3.82
N HIS A 33 -46.01 -13.73 -4.67
CA HIS A 33 -45.94 -12.89 -5.87
C HIS A 33 -45.70 -11.41 -5.54
N THR A 34 -46.13 -10.96 -4.37
CA THR A 34 -45.90 -9.60 -3.85
C THR A 34 -44.41 -9.32 -3.65
N GLY A 35 -43.65 -10.28 -3.11
CA GLY A 35 -42.20 -10.17 -2.95
C GLY A 35 -41.46 -10.11 -4.29
N GLU A 36 -41.84 -10.98 -5.23
CA GLU A 36 -41.29 -11.01 -6.59
C GLU A 36 -41.55 -9.70 -7.34
N LEU A 37 -42.79 -9.20 -7.27
CA LEU A 37 -43.19 -7.93 -7.88
C LEU A 37 -42.40 -6.76 -7.29
N LEU A 38 -42.23 -6.72 -5.96
CA LEU A 38 -41.47 -5.67 -5.30
C LEU A 38 -40.01 -5.63 -5.76
N LEU A 39 -39.35 -6.78 -5.85
CA LEU A 39 -37.96 -6.86 -6.35
C LEU A 39 -37.86 -6.38 -7.80
N HIS A 40 -38.78 -6.81 -8.66
CA HIS A 40 -38.81 -6.39 -10.07
C HIS A 40 -39.05 -4.88 -10.21
N LEU A 41 -39.98 -4.31 -9.43
CA LEU A 41 -40.25 -2.87 -9.43
C LEU A 41 -39.04 -2.05 -8.95
N LYS A 42 -38.35 -2.50 -7.89
CA LYS A 42 -37.13 -1.84 -7.39
C LYS A 42 -36.02 -1.83 -8.45
N GLY A 43 -35.76 -2.97 -9.10
CA GLY A 43 -34.75 -3.08 -10.15
C GLY A 43 -35.04 -2.14 -11.32
N ARG A 44 -36.26 -2.22 -11.87
CA ARG A 44 -36.67 -1.36 -12.99
C ARG A 44 -36.63 0.13 -12.63
N ALA A 45 -37.11 0.50 -11.45
CA ALA A 45 -37.08 1.88 -11.00
C ALA A 45 -35.64 2.38 -10.84
N ARG A 46 -34.75 1.57 -10.25
CA ARG A 46 -33.32 1.90 -10.11
C ARG A 46 -32.69 2.19 -11.46
N ASP A 47 -32.83 1.27 -12.42
CA ASP A 47 -32.21 1.42 -13.75
C ASP A 47 -32.72 2.67 -14.48
N GLN A 48 -34.02 2.96 -14.38
CA GLN A 48 -34.61 4.16 -14.96
C GLN A 48 -34.14 5.46 -14.29
N LEU A 49 -34.02 5.47 -12.97
CA LEU A 49 -33.55 6.65 -12.23
C LEU A 49 -32.08 6.97 -12.54
N TYR A 50 -31.22 5.95 -12.64
CA TYR A 50 -29.83 6.15 -13.07
C TYR A 50 -29.71 6.57 -14.53
N ALA A 51 -30.54 6.02 -15.42
CA ALA A 51 -30.57 6.47 -16.81
C ALA A 51 -30.98 7.95 -16.93
N LEU A 52 -31.97 8.39 -16.13
CA LEU A 52 -32.36 9.80 -16.05
C LEU A 52 -31.29 10.68 -15.39
N LEU A 53 -30.53 10.14 -14.43
CA LEU A 53 -29.44 10.85 -13.80
C LEU A 53 -28.30 11.14 -14.79
N ASP A 54 -28.02 10.18 -15.67
CA ASP A 54 -26.99 10.27 -16.69
C ASP A 54 -27.45 11.01 -17.97
N ASP A 55 -28.76 11.28 -18.14
CA ASP A 55 -29.31 12.01 -19.29
C ASP A 55 -29.15 13.53 -19.16
N ARG A 56 -28.30 14.11 -20.01
CA ARG A 56 -28.03 15.56 -20.08
C ARG A 56 -29.19 16.41 -20.59
N LYS A 57 -30.07 15.88 -21.44
CA LYS A 57 -31.11 16.65 -22.14
C LYS A 57 -32.40 16.74 -21.34
N GLN A 58 -32.72 15.68 -20.60
CA GLN A 58 -34.00 15.55 -19.89
C GLN A 58 -33.83 15.38 -18.37
N GLY A 59 -32.60 15.21 -17.89
CA GLY A 59 -32.33 14.79 -16.52
C GLY A 59 -31.10 15.42 -15.87
N GLY A 60 -30.64 14.78 -14.80
CA GLY A 60 -29.67 15.29 -13.84
C GLY A 60 -30.11 15.11 -12.39
N LEU A 61 -29.17 15.25 -11.46
CA LEU A 61 -29.38 14.91 -10.05
C LEU A 61 -30.58 15.63 -9.41
N GLU A 62 -30.66 16.95 -9.59
CA GLU A 62 -31.75 17.76 -9.03
C GLU A 62 -33.12 17.37 -9.61
N PHE A 63 -33.15 17.05 -10.91
CA PHE A 63 -34.36 16.57 -11.57
C PHE A 63 -34.80 15.22 -11.00
N VAL A 64 -33.88 14.27 -10.86
CA VAL A 64 -34.15 12.94 -10.31
C VAL A 64 -34.63 13.02 -8.87
N LEU A 65 -34.01 13.87 -8.04
CA LEU A 65 -34.45 14.09 -6.66
C LEU A 65 -35.87 14.69 -6.60
N SER A 66 -36.18 15.69 -7.43
CA SER A 66 -37.53 16.26 -7.50
C SER A 66 -38.56 15.24 -8.01
N LEU A 67 -38.19 14.42 -9.00
CA LEU A 67 -39.05 13.35 -9.52
C LEU A 67 -39.36 12.31 -8.43
N LEU A 68 -38.36 11.94 -7.62
CA LEU A 68 -38.54 11.03 -6.49
C LEU A 68 -39.53 11.59 -5.46
N GLU A 69 -39.41 12.87 -5.13
CA GLU A 69 -40.36 13.56 -4.23
C GLU A 69 -41.78 13.54 -4.79
N GLN A 70 -41.96 13.84 -6.07
CA GLN A 70 -43.27 13.81 -6.73
C GLN A 70 -43.88 12.41 -6.77
N ILE A 71 -43.08 11.38 -7.07
CA ILE A 71 -43.51 9.98 -7.06
C ILE A 71 -43.96 9.57 -5.66
N LYS A 72 -43.15 9.89 -4.63
CA LYS A 72 -43.49 9.61 -3.22
C LYS A 72 -44.77 10.34 -2.80
N ALA A 73 -44.89 11.63 -3.12
CA ALA A 73 -46.08 12.41 -2.80
C ALA A 73 -47.34 11.79 -3.41
N ARG A 74 -47.31 11.43 -4.69
CA ARG A 74 -48.42 10.76 -5.38
C ARG A 74 -48.77 9.41 -4.73
N LEU A 75 -47.76 8.61 -4.42
CA LEU A 75 -47.93 7.29 -3.84
C LEU A 75 -48.59 7.39 -2.45
N LEU A 76 -48.09 8.27 -1.58
CA LEU A 76 -48.57 8.43 -0.21
C LEU A 76 -49.93 9.14 -0.14
N GLN A 77 -50.13 10.22 -0.90
CA GLN A 77 -51.33 11.05 -0.78
C GLN A 77 -52.54 10.47 -1.52
N ARG A 78 -52.32 9.70 -2.60
CA ARG A 78 -53.42 9.25 -3.48
C ARG A 78 -53.53 7.74 -3.56
N ASP A 79 -52.47 7.08 -4.01
CA ASP A 79 -52.57 5.68 -4.43
C ASP A 79 -52.68 4.74 -3.21
N LEU A 80 -51.94 5.01 -2.12
CA LEU A 80 -52.02 4.27 -0.86
C LEU A 80 -53.41 4.36 -0.21
N GLY A 81 -53.93 5.57 -0.03
CA GLY A 81 -55.24 5.79 0.58
C GLY A 81 -56.39 5.20 -0.24
N ASN A 82 -56.26 5.09 -1.56
CA ASN A 82 -57.22 4.39 -2.41
C ASN A 82 -57.21 2.88 -2.17
N ALA A 83 -56.04 2.26 -2.08
CA ALA A 83 -55.93 0.82 -1.84
C ALA A 83 -56.39 0.43 -0.43
N GLU A 84 -56.11 1.25 0.59
CA GLU A 84 -56.59 1.02 1.96
C GLU A 84 -58.12 1.08 2.04
N ARG A 85 -58.74 2.09 1.39
CA ARG A 85 -60.21 2.21 1.31
C ARG A 85 -60.85 1.03 0.56
N ASN A 86 -60.27 0.62 -0.57
CA ASN A 86 -60.75 -0.53 -1.32
C ASN A 86 -60.61 -1.83 -0.52
N GLY A 87 -59.46 -2.04 0.14
CA GLY A 87 -59.23 -3.18 1.00
C GLY A 87 -60.23 -3.27 2.14
N LYS A 88 -60.54 -2.13 2.80
CA LYS A 88 -61.61 -2.07 3.81
C LYS A 88 -62.96 -2.44 3.20
N ARG A 89 -63.34 -1.82 2.09
CA ARG A 89 -64.61 -2.10 1.40
C ARG A 89 -64.76 -3.57 1.01
N TYR A 90 -63.71 -4.21 0.50
CA TYR A 90 -63.75 -5.63 0.15
C TYR A 90 -63.87 -6.54 1.38
N ARG A 91 -63.23 -6.19 2.50
CA ARG A 91 -63.43 -6.91 3.77
C ARG A 91 -64.87 -6.78 4.28
N ASP A 92 -65.42 -5.56 4.27
CA ASP A 92 -66.79 -5.31 4.71
C ASP A 92 -67.80 -6.07 3.85
N ILE A 93 -67.60 -6.11 2.52
CA ILE A 93 -68.42 -6.91 1.59
C ILE A 93 -68.25 -8.41 1.86
N ARG A 94 -67.00 -8.89 1.99
CA ARG A 94 -66.71 -10.31 2.31
C ARG A 94 -67.45 -10.74 3.58
N ASP A 95 -67.39 -9.94 4.64
CA ASP A 95 -68.00 -10.26 5.93
C ASP A 95 -69.52 -10.28 5.84
N ALA A 96 -70.12 -9.33 5.11
CA ALA A 96 -71.55 -9.32 4.83
C ALA A 96 -72.00 -10.52 3.98
N LEU A 97 -71.24 -10.88 2.94
CA LEU A 97 -71.53 -12.05 2.11
C LEU A 97 -71.46 -13.34 2.93
N ARG A 98 -70.44 -13.49 3.78
CA ARG A 98 -70.25 -14.70 4.59
C ARG A 98 -71.33 -14.88 5.65
N THR A 99 -71.63 -13.82 6.40
CA THR A 99 -72.53 -13.86 7.56
C THR A 99 -74.01 -13.73 7.21
N ARG A 100 -74.36 -13.12 6.06
CA ARG A 100 -75.76 -12.93 5.65
C ARG A 100 -76.11 -13.84 4.49
N GLN A 101 -75.49 -13.65 3.33
CA GLN A 101 -75.95 -14.31 2.10
C GLN A 101 -75.61 -15.80 2.04
N VAL A 102 -74.38 -16.19 2.37
CA VAL A 102 -73.98 -17.61 2.38
C VAL A 102 -74.76 -18.38 3.46
N GLU A 103 -74.91 -17.82 4.65
CA GLU A 103 -75.71 -18.44 5.73
C GLU A 103 -77.20 -18.51 5.39
N GLU A 104 -77.78 -17.46 4.82
CA GLU A 104 -79.17 -17.45 4.36
C GLU A 104 -79.40 -18.46 3.23
N SER A 105 -78.52 -18.53 2.24
CA SER A 105 -78.57 -19.52 1.15
C SER A 105 -78.40 -20.96 1.67
N LEU A 106 -77.58 -21.19 2.71
CA LEU A 106 -77.48 -22.48 3.39
C LEU A 106 -78.77 -22.85 4.14
N ASN A 107 -79.40 -21.88 4.81
CA ASN A 107 -80.68 -22.04 5.51
C ASN A 107 -81.82 -22.31 4.52
N ASN A 108 -81.89 -21.56 3.42
CA ASN A 108 -82.85 -21.75 2.32
C ASN A 108 -82.69 -23.12 1.67
N LEU A 109 -81.44 -23.59 1.49
CA LEU A 109 -81.18 -24.95 0.98
C LEU A 109 -81.71 -26.01 1.96
N SER A 110 -81.57 -25.79 3.27
CA SER A 110 -82.15 -26.68 4.28
C SER A 110 -83.67 -26.71 4.23
N GLN A 111 -84.31 -25.56 4.06
CA GLN A 111 -85.77 -25.46 3.96
C GLN A 111 -86.29 -26.11 2.68
N ALA A 112 -85.64 -25.86 1.53
CA ALA A 112 -85.98 -26.46 0.24
C ALA A 112 -85.85 -28.00 0.26
N ALA A 113 -84.86 -28.53 0.98
CA ALA A 113 -84.69 -29.98 1.15
C ALA A 113 -85.84 -30.66 1.93
N THR A 114 -86.61 -29.90 2.73
CA THR A 114 -87.63 -30.43 3.65
C THR A 114 -89.06 -30.43 3.06
N LYS A 115 -89.33 -29.71 1.96
CA LYS A 115 -90.69 -29.52 1.39
C LYS A 115 -91.24 -30.73 0.62
N LEU A 116 -92.46 -31.22 0.85
CA LEU A 116 -92.98 -32.45 0.21
C LEU A 116 -93.16 -32.45 -1.34
N PHE A 117 -93.34 -31.30 -2.00
CA PHE A 117 -93.53 -31.21 -3.47
C PHE A 117 -92.57 -30.17 -4.10
N GLY A 118 -92.07 -30.43 -5.32
CA GLY A 118 -91.19 -29.49 -6.05
C GLY A 118 -89.74 -29.38 -5.55
N LYS A 119 -89.31 -30.31 -4.67
CA LYS A 119 -87.99 -30.34 -4.00
C LYS A 119 -86.81 -30.09 -4.96
N ASP A 120 -86.79 -30.81 -6.07
CA ASP A 120 -85.59 -30.86 -6.92
C ASP A 120 -85.35 -29.58 -7.73
N ALA A 121 -86.42 -28.94 -8.22
CA ALA A 121 -86.30 -27.70 -8.98
C ALA A 121 -85.87 -26.54 -8.07
N GLN A 122 -86.52 -26.39 -6.92
CA GLN A 122 -86.20 -25.33 -5.96
C GLN A 122 -84.83 -25.52 -5.32
N ALA A 123 -84.43 -26.76 -4.98
CA ALA A 123 -83.10 -27.02 -4.43
C ALA A 123 -81.98 -26.75 -5.45
N ARG A 124 -82.20 -27.00 -6.75
CA ARG A 124 -81.22 -26.67 -7.82
C ARG A 124 -81.04 -25.17 -8.01
N GLU A 125 -82.13 -24.41 -7.93
CA GLU A 125 -82.09 -22.95 -7.99
C GLU A 125 -81.33 -22.37 -6.80
N VAL A 126 -81.69 -22.77 -5.57
CA VAL A 126 -80.99 -22.34 -4.35
C VAL A 126 -79.51 -22.77 -4.36
N MET A 127 -79.19 -23.96 -4.88
CA MET A 127 -77.79 -24.40 -5.05
C MET A 127 -77.02 -23.51 -6.04
N THR A 128 -77.67 -22.98 -7.08
CA THR A 128 -77.05 -22.08 -8.05
C THR A 128 -76.74 -20.73 -7.41
N HIS A 129 -77.66 -20.20 -6.59
CA HIS A 129 -77.42 -19.01 -5.79
C HIS A 129 -76.29 -19.23 -4.77
N LEU A 130 -76.33 -20.34 -4.02
CA LEU A 130 -75.29 -20.66 -3.03
C LEU A 130 -73.90 -20.78 -3.64
N LYS A 131 -73.76 -21.40 -4.82
CA LYS A 131 -72.48 -21.45 -5.54
C LYS A 131 -71.97 -20.05 -5.90
N ARG A 132 -72.85 -19.17 -6.36
CA ARG A 132 -72.52 -17.78 -6.67
C ARG A 132 -72.11 -17.02 -5.41
N ASP A 133 -72.86 -17.16 -4.32
CA ASP A 133 -72.59 -16.46 -3.06
C ASP A 133 -71.25 -16.89 -2.45
N ILE A 134 -70.92 -18.20 -2.49
CA ILE A 134 -69.62 -18.72 -2.05
C ILE A 134 -68.49 -18.21 -2.96
N ALA A 135 -68.69 -18.20 -4.28
CA ALA A 135 -67.70 -17.69 -5.22
C ALA A 135 -67.45 -16.18 -5.02
N ASP A 136 -68.51 -15.39 -4.83
CA ASP A 136 -68.43 -13.95 -4.56
C ASP A 136 -67.75 -13.70 -3.21
N TYR A 137 -68.09 -14.46 -2.16
CA TYR A 137 -67.41 -14.41 -0.86
C TYR A 137 -65.89 -14.64 -0.98
N LEU A 138 -65.47 -15.75 -1.60
CA LEU A 138 -64.05 -16.09 -1.76
C LEU A 138 -63.34 -15.08 -2.67
N ARG A 139 -64.02 -14.58 -3.71
CA ARG A 139 -63.49 -13.52 -4.57
C ARG A 139 -63.24 -12.23 -3.78
N PHE A 140 -64.19 -11.76 -2.98
CA PHE A 140 -64.00 -10.56 -2.16
C PHE A 140 -62.96 -10.77 -1.06
N HIS A 141 -62.82 -11.99 -0.53
CA HIS A 141 -61.70 -12.35 0.34
C HIS A 141 -60.36 -12.16 -0.37
N LEU A 142 -60.16 -12.77 -1.54
CA LEU A 142 -58.91 -12.65 -2.30
C LEU A 142 -58.64 -11.21 -2.76
N GLN A 143 -59.67 -10.44 -3.12
CA GLN A 143 -59.55 -9.01 -3.45
C GLN A 143 -59.13 -8.16 -2.23
N ALA A 144 -59.62 -8.49 -1.04
CA ALA A 144 -59.18 -7.87 0.20
C ALA A 144 -57.71 -8.20 0.53
N VAL A 145 -57.31 -9.47 0.36
CA VAL A 145 -55.91 -9.91 0.52
C VAL A 145 -55.00 -9.19 -0.48
N ALA A 146 -55.38 -9.19 -1.77
CA ALA A 146 -54.62 -8.53 -2.82
C ALA A 146 -54.49 -7.01 -2.59
N SER A 147 -55.56 -6.36 -2.09
CA SER A 147 -55.50 -4.94 -1.72
C SER A 147 -54.56 -4.70 -0.54
N GLY A 148 -54.55 -5.59 0.46
CA GLY A 148 -53.58 -5.54 1.56
C GLY A 148 -52.14 -5.71 1.08
N GLN A 149 -51.90 -6.66 0.17
CA GLN A 149 -50.57 -6.85 -0.42
C GLN A 149 -50.15 -5.66 -1.31
N ALA A 150 -51.07 -5.04 -2.05
CA ALA A 150 -50.78 -3.83 -2.82
C ALA A 150 -50.38 -2.66 -1.91
N VAL A 151 -51.01 -2.53 -0.74
CA VAL A 151 -50.61 -1.57 0.31
C VAL A 151 -49.20 -1.86 0.80
N GLU A 152 -48.84 -3.12 1.06
CA GLU A 152 -47.49 -3.52 1.46
C GLU A 152 -46.45 -3.17 0.38
N VAL A 153 -46.70 -3.46 -0.90
CA VAL A 153 -45.80 -3.08 -2.00
C VAL A 153 -45.61 -1.58 -2.05
N MET A 154 -46.69 -0.80 -1.97
CA MET A 154 -46.59 0.66 -2.04
C MET A 154 -45.82 1.23 -0.85
N ARG A 155 -46.06 0.76 0.38
CA ARG A 155 -45.30 1.18 1.56
C ARG A 155 -43.82 0.80 1.44
N ALA A 156 -43.53 -0.43 1.03
CA ALA A 156 -42.16 -0.90 0.84
C ALA A 156 -41.43 -0.16 -0.28
N MET A 157 -42.12 0.19 -1.37
CA MET A 157 -41.58 1.05 -2.42
C MET A 157 -41.34 2.47 -1.93
N SER A 158 -42.27 3.08 -1.19
CA SER A 158 -42.07 4.40 -0.59
C SER A 158 -40.82 4.44 0.30
N ALA A 159 -40.70 3.47 1.21
CA ALA A 159 -39.56 3.38 2.11
C ALA A 159 -38.24 3.18 1.34
N TRP A 160 -38.25 2.35 0.28
CA TRP A 160 -37.08 2.13 -0.57
C TRP A 160 -36.70 3.36 -1.41
N LEU A 161 -37.67 4.15 -1.87
CA LEU A 161 -37.41 5.43 -2.54
C LEU A 161 -36.68 6.42 -1.61
N GLY A 162 -36.91 6.30 -0.31
CA GLY A 162 -36.13 6.97 0.73
C GLY A 162 -36.98 7.83 1.66
N GLU A 163 -36.79 7.64 2.96
CA GLU A 163 -37.40 8.50 4.00
C GLU A 163 -36.41 9.55 4.49
N PRO A 164 -36.88 10.77 4.80
CA PRO A 164 -36.05 11.80 5.42
C PRO A 164 -35.64 11.35 6.84
N GLN A 165 -34.36 11.49 7.14
CA GLN A 165 -33.76 11.22 8.44
C GLN A 165 -33.38 12.54 9.13
N SER A 166 -32.81 12.44 10.33
CA SER A 166 -32.24 13.59 11.03
C SER A 166 -31.20 14.29 10.16
N PRO A 167 -31.12 15.64 10.21
CA PRO A 167 -30.11 16.36 9.48
C PRO A 167 -28.70 15.96 9.95
N ASP A 168 -27.73 16.02 9.04
CA ASP A 168 -26.33 15.73 9.33
C ASP A 168 -25.67 16.84 10.18
N GLU A 169 -24.38 16.66 10.49
CA GLU A 169 -23.55 17.61 11.25
C GLU A 169 -23.48 19.02 10.62
N HIS A 170 -23.89 19.15 9.34
CA HIS A 170 -23.87 20.39 8.56
C HIS A 170 -25.29 20.96 8.38
N GLY A 171 -26.30 20.38 9.04
CA GLY A 171 -27.69 20.80 8.96
C GLY A 171 -28.41 20.40 7.67
N GLN A 172 -27.83 19.52 6.85
CA GLN A 172 -28.44 19.06 5.60
C GLN A 172 -29.35 17.85 5.85
N PRO A 173 -30.53 17.77 5.21
CA PRO A 173 -31.44 16.63 5.39
C PRO A 173 -30.80 15.36 4.81
N VAL A 174 -30.61 14.35 5.65
CA VAL A 174 -30.13 13.02 5.22
C VAL A 174 -31.33 12.20 4.76
N TRP A 175 -31.22 11.51 3.64
CA TRP A 175 -32.26 10.61 3.15
C TRP A 175 -31.79 9.16 3.20
N SER A 176 -32.72 8.24 3.39
CA SER A 176 -32.47 6.81 3.24
C SER A 176 -32.78 6.33 1.82
N GLY A 177 -32.59 5.04 1.54
CA GLY A 177 -32.99 4.43 0.26
C GLY A 177 -32.23 4.99 -0.95
N ILE A 178 -32.87 4.98 -2.12
CA ILE A 178 -32.24 5.43 -3.38
C ILE A 178 -31.98 6.96 -3.39
N ALA A 179 -32.86 7.75 -2.76
CA ALA A 179 -32.65 9.20 -2.62
C ALA A 179 -31.38 9.51 -1.80
N GLY A 180 -31.15 8.75 -0.72
CA GLY A 180 -29.93 8.82 0.07
C GLY A 180 -28.66 8.49 -0.73
N GLU A 181 -28.72 7.43 -1.56
CA GLU A 181 -27.59 7.04 -2.43
C GLU A 181 -27.22 8.16 -3.42
N PHE A 182 -28.21 8.86 -3.98
CA PHE A 182 -27.98 9.98 -4.88
C PHE A 182 -27.40 11.21 -4.17
N GLN A 183 -27.87 11.52 -2.96
CA GLN A 183 -27.32 12.59 -2.14
C GLN A 183 -25.89 12.29 -1.68
N GLU A 184 -25.60 11.04 -1.34
CA GLU A 184 -24.24 10.62 -1.01
C GLU A 184 -23.31 10.75 -2.21
N GLY A 185 -23.77 10.33 -3.40
CA GLY A 185 -23.05 10.56 -4.65
C GLY A 185 -22.69 12.03 -4.87
N ARG A 186 -23.66 12.94 -4.66
CA ARG A 186 -23.44 14.39 -4.71
C ARG A 186 -22.35 14.84 -3.74
N ARG A 187 -22.44 14.41 -2.50
CA ARG A 187 -21.50 14.77 -1.43
C ARG A 187 -20.08 14.33 -1.79
N CYS A 188 -19.93 13.10 -2.28
CA CYS A 188 -18.64 12.57 -2.73
C CYS A 188 -18.06 13.37 -3.90
N VAL A 189 -18.89 13.77 -4.89
CA VAL A 189 -18.45 14.63 -6.00
C VAL A 189 -18.02 16.02 -5.49
N GLN A 190 -18.81 16.64 -4.61
CA GLN A 190 -18.48 17.95 -4.02
C GLN A 190 -17.20 17.91 -3.20
N ALA A 191 -17.00 16.89 -2.37
CA ALA A 191 -15.78 16.69 -1.60
C ALA A 191 -14.56 16.53 -2.52
N MET A 192 -14.70 15.78 -3.62
CA MET A 192 -13.65 15.62 -4.62
C MET A 192 -13.28 16.96 -5.27
N LEU A 193 -14.28 17.77 -5.67
CA LEU A 193 -14.04 19.11 -6.24
C LEU A 193 -13.36 20.05 -5.24
N GLY A 194 -13.80 20.05 -3.98
CA GLY A 194 -13.17 20.85 -2.92
C GLY A 194 -11.70 20.47 -2.69
N ALA A 195 -11.36 19.18 -2.74
CA ALA A 195 -9.97 18.73 -2.64
C ALA A 195 -9.11 19.19 -3.83
N VAL A 196 -9.68 19.17 -5.05
CA VAL A 196 -9.00 19.70 -6.25
C VAL A 196 -8.78 21.21 -6.14
N ASP A 197 -9.78 21.98 -5.71
CA ASP A 197 -9.66 23.42 -5.52
C ASP A 197 -8.62 23.79 -4.46
N GLN A 198 -8.62 23.07 -3.33
CA GLN A 198 -7.59 23.23 -2.29
C GLN A 198 -6.20 22.98 -2.85
N ARG A 199 -6.02 21.93 -3.67
CA ARG A 199 -4.74 21.61 -4.29
C ARG A 199 -4.31 22.67 -5.31
N ILE A 200 -5.24 23.17 -6.12
CA ILE A 200 -4.98 24.29 -7.05
C ILE A 200 -4.57 25.53 -6.25
N GLY A 201 -5.24 25.81 -5.14
CA GLY A 201 -4.90 26.91 -4.23
C GLY A 201 -3.48 26.79 -3.67
N GLN A 202 -3.10 25.60 -3.19
CA GLN A 202 -1.73 25.31 -2.74
C GLN A 202 -0.70 25.53 -3.84
N LEU A 203 -0.92 24.95 -5.03
CA LEU A 203 0.00 25.09 -6.16
C LEU A 203 0.15 26.56 -6.60
N ARG A 204 -0.95 27.33 -6.61
CA ARG A 204 -0.92 28.77 -6.93
C ARG A 204 -0.22 29.58 -5.84
N ALA A 205 -0.38 29.23 -4.58
CA ALA A 205 0.32 29.87 -3.47
C ALA A 205 1.82 29.56 -3.52
N GLU A 206 2.19 28.31 -3.75
CA GLU A 206 3.57 27.86 -3.97
C GLU A 206 4.23 28.61 -5.14
N ALA A 207 3.54 28.73 -6.28
CA ALA A 207 4.06 29.43 -7.46
C ALA A 207 4.34 30.93 -7.26
N ARG A 208 3.84 31.54 -6.19
CA ARG A 208 4.06 32.97 -5.86
C ARG A 208 5.29 33.22 -4.98
N HIS A 209 5.94 32.18 -4.46
CA HIS A 209 7.11 32.35 -3.59
C HIS A 209 8.41 32.39 -4.42
N GLU A 210 9.31 33.31 -4.07
CA GLU A 210 10.67 33.37 -4.63
C GLU A 210 11.58 32.40 -3.85
N HIS A 211 12.42 31.63 -4.55
CA HIS A 211 13.24 30.57 -3.95
C HIS A 211 14.69 30.61 -4.47
N ALA A 212 15.68 30.18 -3.68
CA ALA A 212 17.09 30.27 -4.08
C ALA A 212 17.45 29.43 -5.32
N THR A 213 16.65 28.40 -5.65
CA THR A 213 16.83 27.54 -6.83
C THR A 213 15.88 27.86 -7.99
N LEU A 214 15.00 28.85 -7.84
CA LEU A 214 14.01 29.24 -8.84
C LEU A 214 14.04 30.76 -9.07
N ILE A 215 14.40 31.16 -10.28
CA ILE A 215 14.37 32.57 -10.69
C ILE A 215 13.10 32.78 -11.51
N LEU A 216 12.16 33.55 -10.95
CA LEU A 216 10.93 33.95 -11.64
C LEU A 216 11.22 35.21 -12.46
N LEU A 217 11.08 35.10 -13.78
CA LEU A 217 11.11 36.28 -14.65
C LEU A 217 9.69 36.83 -14.74
N ALA A 218 9.40 37.86 -13.94
CA ALA A 218 8.09 38.51 -13.94
C ALA A 218 7.72 38.95 -15.37
N SER A 219 6.59 38.45 -15.86
CA SER A 219 5.91 38.95 -17.04
C SER A 219 4.86 39.96 -16.59
N ASP A 220 4.84 41.14 -17.19
CA ASP A 220 3.79 42.14 -16.95
C ASP A 220 2.42 41.67 -17.48
N VAL A 221 2.42 40.60 -18.29
CA VAL A 221 1.24 39.96 -18.86
C VAL A 221 1.06 38.60 -18.22
N LEU A 222 -0.01 38.44 -17.43
CA LEU A 222 -0.47 37.13 -16.98
C LEU A 222 -0.90 36.33 -18.22
N PRO A 223 -0.44 35.07 -18.39
CA PRO A 223 -0.93 34.24 -19.48
C PRO A 223 -2.45 34.11 -19.37
N GLU A 224 -3.15 34.17 -20.52
CA GLU A 224 -4.58 33.88 -20.51
C GLU A 224 -4.81 32.50 -19.90
N PRO A 225 -5.82 32.34 -19.02
CA PRO A 225 -6.14 31.03 -18.48
C PRO A 225 -6.37 30.07 -19.65
N VAL A 226 -5.72 28.91 -19.60
CA VAL A 226 -5.81 27.90 -20.65
C VAL A 226 -7.28 27.54 -20.84
N LYS A 227 -7.85 27.91 -21.99
CA LYS A 227 -9.22 27.59 -22.35
C LYS A 227 -9.24 26.14 -22.84
N LEU A 228 -10.14 25.34 -22.29
CA LEU A 228 -10.42 24.00 -22.83
C LEU A 228 -10.85 24.17 -24.30
N THR A 229 -10.31 23.34 -25.19
CA THR A 229 -10.59 23.42 -26.62
C THR A 229 -11.73 22.47 -27.01
N GLY A 230 -12.49 22.81 -28.06
CA GLY A 230 -13.60 21.99 -28.53
C GLY A 230 -14.86 22.01 -27.66
N ASP A 231 -15.72 20.99 -27.82
CA ASP A 231 -16.96 20.85 -27.05
C ASP A 231 -16.70 20.17 -25.71
N VAL A 232 -16.45 20.98 -24.68
CA VAL A 232 -16.23 20.54 -23.29
C VAL A 232 -17.40 19.68 -22.78
N SER A 233 -18.61 19.92 -23.27
CA SER A 233 -19.80 19.20 -22.84
C SER A 233 -19.91 17.81 -23.46
N ALA A 234 -19.45 17.63 -24.70
CA ALA A 234 -19.32 16.31 -25.31
C ALA A 234 -18.16 15.52 -24.68
N TRP A 235 -17.05 16.20 -24.39
CA TRP A 235 -15.92 15.58 -23.70
C TRP A 235 -16.29 15.07 -22.30
N SER A 236 -17.02 15.86 -21.52
CA SER A 236 -17.43 15.43 -20.16
C SER A 236 -18.37 14.22 -20.19
N GLU A 237 -19.19 14.09 -21.23
CA GLU A 237 -20.06 12.94 -21.49
C GLU A 237 -19.23 11.69 -21.81
N ASP A 238 -18.25 11.79 -22.71
CA ASP A 238 -17.33 10.69 -23.01
C ASP A 238 -16.60 10.21 -21.75
N VAL A 239 -16.17 11.15 -20.90
CA VAL A 239 -15.48 10.83 -19.63
C VAL A 239 -16.43 10.16 -18.64
N LEU A 240 -17.67 10.64 -18.52
CA LEU A 240 -18.68 10.03 -17.66
C LEU A 240 -19.03 8.62 -18.12
N LEU A 241 -19.16 8.40 -19.43
CA LEU A 241 -19.38 7.09 -20.04
C LEU A 241 -18.18 6.15 -19.84
N GLU A 242 -16.94 6.64 -19.98
CA GLU A 242 -15.72 5.87 -19.70
C GLU A 242 -15.66 5.41 -18.24
N PHE A 243 -16.14 6.24 -17.30
CA PHE A 243 -16.26 5.88 -15.89
C PHE A 243 -17.47 4.98 -15.59
N GLY A 244 -18.32 4.72 -16.59
CA GLY A 244 -19.45 3.81 -16.52
C GLY A 244 -20.73 4.43 -15.97
N GLY A 245 -20.89 5.74 -16.10
CA GLY A 245 -22.06 6.50 -15.65
C GLY A 245 -22.15 6.63 -14.12
N SER A 246 -23.17 7.34 -13.64
CA SER A 246 -23.37 7.59 -12.21
C SER A 246 -23.56 6.30 -11.40
N THR A 247 -24.13 5.27 -12.03
CA THR A 247 -24.35 3.93 -11.41
C THR A 247 -23.05 3.30 -10.92
N ARG A 248 -21.96 3.43 -11.70
CA ARG A 248 -20.64 2.90 -11.33
C ARG A 248 -19.78 3.94 -10.63
N LEU A 249 -19.95 5.21 -10.97
CA LEU A 249 -19.17 6.30 -10.43
C LEU A 249 -19.45 6.53 -8.94
N PHE A 250 -20.71 6.55 -8.50
CA PHE A 250 -21.04 6.86 -7.09
C PHE A 250 -20.43 5.87 -6.10
N PRO A 251 -20.51 4.53 -6.29
CA PRO A 251 -19.81 3.58 -5.44
C PRO A 251 -18.28 3.76 -5.47
N GLN A 252 -17.71 4.07 -6.64
CA GLN A 252 -16.27 4.30 -6.78
C GLN A 252 -15.81 5.58 -6.07
N LEU A 253 -16.65 6.62 -6.01
CA LEU A 253 -16.32 7.86 -5.30
C LEU A 253 -16.43 7.72 -3.78
N GLY A 254 -17.25 6.79 -3.30
CA GLY A 254 -17.33 6.40 -1.89
C GLY A 254 -16.09 5.64 -1.40
N ASP A 255 -15.35 5.00 -2.30
CA ASP A 255 -14.08 4.33 -2.01
C ASP A 255 -12.88 5.25 -2.32
N GLU A 256 -12.03 5.49 -1.32
CA GLU A 256 -10.90 6.42 -1.45
C GLU A 256 -9.89 6.03 -2.55
N ARG A 257 -9.61 4.72 -2.67
CA ARG A 257 -8.63 4.21 -3.62
C ARG A 257 -9.16 4.32 -5.03
N LEU A 258 -10.43 3.98 -5.23
CA LEU A 258 -11.10 4.11 -6.53
C LEU A 258 -11.24 5.59 -6.91
N ARG A 259 -11.57 6.46 -5.96
CA ARG A 259 -11.61 7.92 -6.14
C ARG A 259 -10.27 8.50 -6.57
N ALA A 260 -9.15 8.13 -5.93
CA ALA A 260 -7.82 8.58 -6.31
C ALA A 260 -7.44 8.14 -7.73
N ASN A 261 -7.80 6.90 -8.11
CA ASN A 261 -7.59 6.40 -9.47
C ASN A 261 -8.46 7.14 -10.50
N LEU A 262 -9.71 7.45 -10.17
CA LEU A 262 -10.61 8.25 -11.01
C LEU A 262 -10.06 9.66 -11.24
N LEU A 263 -9.57 10.31 -10.18
CA LEU A 263 -8.90 11.61 -10.28
C LEU A 263 -7.69 11.54 -11.22
N LEU A 264 -6.82 10.54 -11.07
CA LEU A 264 -5.67 10.38 -11.95
C LEU A 264 -6.07 10.18 -13.42
N LYS A 265 -7.13 9.39 -13.68
CA LYS A 265 -7.69 9.21 -15.02
C LYS A 265 -8.25 10.52 -15.58
N LEU A 266 -9.02 11.25 -14.79
CA LEU A 266 -9.57 12.56 -15.14
C LEU A 266 -8.44 13.55 -15.46
N PHE A 267 -7.39 13.60 -14.64
CA PHE A 267 -6.21 14.44 -14.88
C PHE A 267 -5.51 14.10 -16.20
N ARG A 268 -5.23 12.81 -16.46
CA ARG A 268 -4.62 12.38 -17.73
C ARG A 268 -5.48 12.75 -18.93
N ARG A 269 -6.79 12.57 -18.81
CA ARG A 269 -7.75 12.88 -19.87
C ARG A 269 -7.88 14.38 -20.13
N ALA A 270 -7.87 15.19 -19.06
CA ALA A 270 -7.82 16.65 -19.14
C ALA A 270 -6.49 17.11 -19.78
N GLN A 271 -5.36 16.48 -19.43
CA GLN A 271 -4.06 16.77 -20.02
C GLN A 271 -4.03 16.52 -21.54
N THR A 272 -4.67 15.44 -22.02
CA THR A 272 -4.83 15.19 -23.46
C THR A 272 -5.65 16.29 -24.14
N GLN A 273 -6.73 16.76 -23.51
CA GLN A 273 -7.57 17.87 -23.97
C GLN A 273 -6.77 19.19 -24.07
N LEU A 274 -5.93 19.46 -23.08
CA LEU A 274 -5.05 20.63 -23.03
C LEU A 274 -3.88 20.54 -24.03
N SER A 275 -3.53 19.35 -24.49
CA SER A 275 -2.41 19.10 -25.42
C SER A 275 -2.83 19.12 -26.90
N VAL A 276 -4.11 19.33 -27.21
CA VAL A 276 -4.57 19.54 -28.59
C VAL A 276 -4.20 20.97 -28.99
N GLU A 277 -3.15 21.08 -29.82
CA GLU A 277 -2.61 22.35 -30.30
C GLU A 277 -3.70 23.25 -30.92
N PRO A 278 -3.73 24.55 -30.60
CA PRO A 278 -4.48 25.49 -31.42
C PRO A 278 -3.91 25.45 -32.85
N ALA A 279 -4.79 25.23 -33.82
CA ALA A 279 -4.43 25.29 -35.23
C ALA A 279 -4.00 26.71 -35.61
N GLY A 280 -2.70 27.02 -35.46
CA GLY A 280 -2.13 28.30 -35.85
C GLY A 280 -0.77 28.57 -35.23
N GLY A 281 0.30 28.18 -35.94
CA GLY A 281 1.70 28.55 -35.66
C GLY A 281 2.27 27.99 -34.34
N ALA A 282 3.54 27.58 -34.33
CA ALA A 282 4.19 27.18 -33.09
C ALA A 282 4.18 28.38 -32.11
N PRO A 283 3.53 28.27 -30.93
CA PRO A 283 3.53 29.34 -29.96
C PRO A 283 4.97 29.62 -29.52
N VAL A 284 5.39 30.89 -29.56
CA VAL A 284 6.72 31.32 -29.15
C VAL A 284 6.88 31.02 -27.66
N ASP A 285 8.01 30.41 -27.27
CA ASP A 285 8.30 30.11 -25.87
C ASP A 285 8.27 31.41 -25.03
N PRO A 286 7.33 31.56 -24.08
CA PRO A 286 7.13 32.82 -23.36
C PRO A 286 8.32 33.20 -22.48
N LEU A 287 9.09 32.21 -22.01
CA LEU A 287 10.34 32.48 -21.29
C LEU A 287 11.38 33.06 -22.25
N LEU A 288 11.51 32.48 -23.44
CA LEU A 288 12.44 32.96 -24.45
C LEU A 288 12.04 34.36 -24.94
N GLU A 289 10.75 34.63 -25.11
CA GLU A 289 10.21 35.96 -25.42
C GLU A 289 10.59 36.98 -24.35
N ARG A 290 10.38 36.65 -23.07
CA ARG A 290 10.75 37.53 -21.95
C ARG A 290 12.24 37.81 -21.91
N LEU A 291 13.08 36.80 -22.13
CA LEU A 291 14.54 36.96 -22.21
C LEU A 291 14.94 37.86 -23.39
N ASN A 292 14.31 37.74 -24.55
CA ASN A 292 14.60 38.64 -25.69
C ASN A 292 14.24 40.10 -25.39
N ALA A 293 13.19 40.33 -24.60
CA ALA A 293 12.76 41.66 -24.19
C ALA A 293 13.69 42.31 -23.14
N MET A 294 14.53 41.52 -22.47
CA MET A 294 15.53 42.01 -21.51
C MET A 294 16.76 42.57 -22.21
N SER A 295 17.48 43.46 -21.51
CA SER A 295 18.78 43.94 -21.98
C SER A 295 19.86 42.85 -21.89
N VAL A 296 20.90 42.92 -22.72
CA VAL A 296 22.03 41.97 -22.67
C VAL A 296 22.67 41.89 -21.27
N PRO A 297 22.93 43.01 -20.56
CA PRO A 297 23.50 42.95 -19.20
C PRO A 297 22.57 42.28 -18.18
N GLU A 298 21.26 42.49 -18.30
CA GLU A 298 20.24 41.88 -17.44
C GLU A 298 20.15 40.38 -17.66
N ARG A 299 20.15 39.92 -18.92
CA ARG A 299 20.23 38.50 -19.26
C ARG A 299 21.50 37.86 -18.73
N ALA A 300 22.66 38.50 -18.93
CA ALA A 300 23.94 37.99 -18.44
C ALA A 300 23.93 37.81 -16.91
N ARG A 301 23.34 38.76 -16.17
CA ARG A 301 23.14 38.65 -14.73
C ARG A 301 22.25 37.47 -14.36
N ILE A 302 21.08 37.34 -15.01
CA ILE A 302 20.14 36.24 -14.76
C ILE A 302 20.79 34.88 -15.05
N PHE A 303 21.47 34.73 -16.20
CA PHE A 303 22.15 33.48 -16.53
C PHE A 303 23.28 33.17 -15.55
N SER A 304 24.03 34.19 -15.10
CA SER A 304 25.09 34.00 -14.11
C SER A 304 24.54 33.60 -12.74
N GLU A 305 23.48 34.25 -12.26
CA GLU A 305 22.80 33.89 -11.00
C GLU A 305 22.20 32.48 -11.09
N TRP A 306 21.55 32.14 -12.21
CA TRP A 306 20.95 30.83 -12.46
C TRP A 306 21.99 29.70 -12.47
N LEU A 307 23.05 29.86 -13.27
CA LEU A 307 24.10 28.84 -13.39
C LEU A 307 24.93 28.73 -12.11
N SER A 308 25.22 29.84 -11.43
CA SER A 308 25.92 29.83 -10.15
C SER A 308 25.11 29.12 -9.06
N SER A 309 23.78 29.29 -9.06
CA SER A 309 22.87 28.59 -8.13
C SER A 309 22.86 27.07 -8.38
N ALA A 310 23.02 26.65 -9.63
CA ALA A 310 23.12 25.24 -10.01
C ALA A 310 24.54 24.66 -9.79
N MET A 311 25.58 25.51 -9.75
CA MET A 311 26.99 25.15 -9.64
C MET A 311 27.66 25.62 -8.33
N PRO A 312 27.09 25.38 -7.13
CA PRO A 312 27.72 25.78 -5.87
C PRO A 312 29.12 25.15 -5.71
N TRP A 313 29.29 23.93 -6.23
CA TRP A 313 30.51 23.11 -6.23
C TRP A 313 31.69 23.70 -7.00
N ILE A 314 31.51 24.74 -7.83
CA ILE A 314 32.60 25.31 -8.63
C ILE A 314 33.70 25.95 -7.77
N ASN A 315 33.35 26.37 -6.54
CA ASN A 315 34.28 26.90 -5.54
C ASN A 315 34.95 25.81 -4.69
N ALA A 316 34.67 24.53 -4.95
CA ALA A 316 35.34 23.42 -4.27
C ALA A 316 36.85 23.49 -4.58
N ARG A 317 37.68 23.36 -3.54
CA ARG A 317 39.13 23.33 -3.70
C ARG A 317 39.53 21.94 -4.18
N PHE A 318 39.60 21.77 -5.49
CA PHE A 318 40.28 20.64 -6.11
C PHE A 318 41.78 20.73 -5.76
N SER A 319 42.18 20.07 -4.67
CA SER A 319 43.56 20.05 -4.19
C SER A 319 44.43 19.17 -5.08
N ALA A 320 45.74 19.09 -4.80
CA ALA A 320 46.66 18.18 -5.49
C ALA A 320 46.23 16.69 -5.43
N GLU A 321 45.30 16.32 -4.55
CA GLU A 321 44.82 14.94 -4.36
C GLU A 321 43.77 14.50 -5.39
N PHE A 322 43.05 15.43 -6.03
CA PHE A 322 42.04 15.09 -7.03
C PHE A 322 41.80 16.24 -8.01
N THR A 323 42.15 16.02 -9.28
CA THR A 323 41.80 16.92 -10.39
C THR A 323 40.68 16.28 -11.21
N PRO A 324 39.49 16.89 -11.27
CA PRO A 324 38.38 16.33 -12.01
C PRO A 324 38.64 16.41 -13.52
N ARG A 325 38.13 15.41 -14.26
CA ARG A 325 38.16 15.36 -15.72
C ARG A 325 36.88 15.94 -16.31
N ALA A 326 36.95 16.40 -17.56
CA ALA A 326 35.80 17.02 -18.24
C ALA A 326 34.58 16.09 -18.36
N ASP A 327 34.78 14.79 -18.52
CA ASP A 327 33.74 13.75 -18.61
C ASP A 327 33.01 13.47 -17.29
N GLN A 328 33.59 13.92 -16.17
CA GLN A 328 33.01 13.77 -14.83
C GLN A 328 31.93 14.80 -14.54
N PHE A 329 31.82 15.83 -15.38
CA PHE A 329 30.80 16.86 -15.30
C PHE A 329 29.83 16.72 -16.48
N LYS A 330 28.53 16.73 -16.19
CA LYS A 330 27.52 16.94 -17.23
C LYS A 330 26.63 18.10 -16.81
N CYS A 331 26.42 19.06 -17.71
CA CYS A 331 25.47 20.14 -17.51
C CYS A 331 24.49 20.15 -18.69
N PHE A 332 23.23 19.87 -18.40
CA PHE A 332 22.15 19.92 -19.38
C PHE A 332 21.22 21.08 -19.06
N ILE A 333 20.93 21.90 -20.06
CA ILE A 333 19.91 22.93 -19.98
C ILE A 333 18.70 22.45 -20.77
N GLY A 334 17.67 22.01 -20.04
CA GLY A 334 16.41 21.58 -20.62
C GLY A 334 15.50 22.77 -20.90
N VAL A 335 15.07 22.91 -22.16
CA VAL A 335 14.20 24.00 -22.65
C VAL A 335 13.08 23.47 -23.54
N GLY A 336 12.06 24.27 -23.83
CA GLY A 336 10.93 23.87 -24.67
C GLY A 336 11.29 23.60 -26.14
N ASP A 337 12.21 24.37 -26.72
CA ASP A 337 12.77 24.13 -28.05
C ASP A 337 14.26 24.53 -28.10
N ALA A 338 15.13 23.52 -28.19
CA ALA A 338 16.57 23.72 -28.23
C ALA A 338 17.03 24.54 -29.47
N ASN A 339 16.33 24.44 -30.60
CA ASN A 339 16.68 25.20 -31.80
C ASN A 339 16.40 26.69 -31.63
N ALA A 340 15.24 27.04 -31.07
CA ALA A 340 14.89 28.42 -30.76
C ALA A 340 15.85 29.06 -29.74
N TRP A 341 16.38 28.26 -28.81
CA TRP A 341 17.32 28.71 -27.77
C TRP A 341 18.78 28.86 -28.23
N ARG A 342 19.16 28.41 -29.44
CA ARG A 342 20.53 28.56 -29.98
C ARG A 342 21.04 30.00 -29.96
N LYS A 343 20.16 30.98 -30.13
CA LYS A 343 20.52 32.41 -30.08
C LYS A 343 21.02 32.88 -28.71
N MET A 344 20.62 32.18 -27.62
CA MET A 344 21.04 32.49 -26.25
C MET A 344 22.26 31.68 -25.82
N GLU A 345 22.68 30.68 -26.62
CA GLU A 345 23.71 29.71 -26.25
C GLU A 345 25.04 30.37 -25.91
N THR A 346 25.48 31.35 -26.70
CA THR A 346 26.72 32.08 -26.44
C THR A 346 26.69 32.84 -25.12
N GLU A 347 25.57 33.50 -24.80
CA GLU A 347 25.40 34.24 -23.54
C GLU A 347 25.37 33.27 -22.34
N ILE A 348 24.69 32.13 -22.48
CA ILE A 348 24.63 31.08 -21.46
C ILE A 348 26.02 30.47 -21.19
N ARG A 349 26.77 30.12 -22.25
CA ARG A 349 28.13 29.56 -22.12
C ARG A 349 29.09 30.57 -21.48
N ALA A 350 28.93 31.85 -21.78
CA ALA A 350 29.72 32.93 -21.17
C ALA A 350 29.37 33.18 -19.70
N ALA A 351 28.14 32.85 -19.27
CA ALA A 351 27.68 33.02 -17.90
C ALA A 351 28.11 31.89 -16.95
N VAL A 352 28.72 30.82 -17.48
CA VAL A 352 29.27 29.73 -16.67
C VAL A 352 30.40 30.26 -15.77
N PRO A 353 30.38 30.00 -14.45
CA PRO A 353 31.42 30.49 -13.55
C PRO A 353 32.80 29.91 -13.93
N SER A 354 33.85 30.70 -13.76
CA SER A 354 35.21 30.29 -14.10
C SER A 354 35.77 29.29 -13.07
N GLY A 355 36.36 28.18 -13.53
CA GLY A 355 36.94 27.14 -12.65
C GLY A 355 37.27 25.86 -13.40
N SER A 356 37.09 24.70 -12.75
CA SER A 356 37.29 23.37 -13.34
C SER A 356 36.19 22.94 -14.32
N PHE A 357 35.17 23.79 -14.52
CA PHE A 357 34.08 23.58 -15.46
C PHE A 357 34.08 24.69 -16.50
N HIS A 358 33.77 24.35 -17.75
CA HIS A 358 33.84 25.26 -18.89
C HIS A 358 32.52 25.31 -19.64
N GLY A 359 32.23 26.46 -20.24
CA GLY A 359 31.02 26.70 -21.02
C GLY A 359 30.76 25.65 -22.10
N ASP A 360 31.81 25.07 -22.69
CA ASP A 360 31.72 24.03 -23.73
C ASP A 360 31.06 22.74 -23.25
N LEU A 361 31.07 22.47 -21.93
CA LEU A 361 30.44 21.29 -21.31
C LEU A 361 28.93 21.46 -21.08
N VAL A 362 28.38 22.64 -21.37
CA VAL A 362 26.94 22.88 -21.32
C VAL A 362 26.29 22.38 -22.61
N THR A 363 25.22 21.57 -22.46
CA THR A 363 24.42 21.09 -23.59
C THR A 363 22.97 21.53 -23.43
N ILE A 364 22.43 22.21 -24.42
CA ILE A 364 21.01 22.59 -24.46
C ILE A 364 20.21 21.43 -25.08
N VAL A 365 19.20 20.95 -24.37
CA VAL A 365 18.38 19.80 -24.76
C VAL A 365 16.90 20.15 -24.79
N ASN A 366 16.15 19.49 -25.67
CA ASN A 366 14.72 19.71 -25.79
C ASN A 366 13.95 18.87 -24.75
N THR A 367 13.09 19.52 -23.99
CA THR A 367 12.18 18.92 -23.00
C THR A 367 10.72 18.98 -23.40
N GLY A 368 10.36 19.79 -24.41
CA GLY A 368 8.99 20.04 -24.85
C GLY A 368 8.15 20.92 -23.91
N VAL A 369 8.73 21.44 -22.82
CA VAL A 369 8.03 22.30 -21.86
C VAL A 369 8.40 23.76 -22.13
N THR A 370 7.45 24.55 -22.65
CA THR A 370 7.62 25.99 -22.88
C THR A 370 7.45 26.78 -21.58
N GLY A 371 8.04 27.99 -21.52
CA GLY A 371 7.95 28.86 -20.35
C GLY A 371 8.85 28.47 -19.18
N ARG A 372 9.68 27.45 -19.33
CA ARG A 372 10.60 26.96 -18.29
C ARG A 372 11.93 26.55 -18.89
N ALA A 373 13.01 26.92 -18.21
CA ALA A 373 14.35 26.39 -18.45
C ALA A 373 14.86 25.74 -17.16
N VAL A 374 15.47 24.56 -17.28
CA VAL A 374 15.98 23.80 -16.13
C VAL A 374 17.44 23.48 -16.36
N CYS A 375 18.30 23.89 -15.44
CA CYS A 375 19.71 23.51 -15.43
C CYS A 375 19.85 22.26 -14.56
N TYR A 376 20.29 21.16 -15.17
CA TYR A 376 20.61 19.91 -14.50
C TYR A 376 22.12 19.71 -14.55
N ILE A 377 22.70 19.38 -13.40
CA ILE A 377 24.12 19.07 -13.29
C ILE A 377 24.33 17.72 -12.63
N GLU A 378 25.21 16.94 -13.22
CA GLU A 378 25.67 15.66 -12.72
C GLU A 378 27.18 15.72 -12.46
N LEU A 379 27.57 15.33 -11.25
CA LEU A 379 28.95 15.12 -10.84
C LEU A 379 29.17 13.63 -10.69
N SER A 380 30.11 13.05 -11.43
CA SER A 380 30.38 11.61 -11.40
C SER A 380 31.83 11.32 -11.02
N GLY A 381 32.05 10.37 -10.10
CA GLY A 381 33.38 9.97 -9.67
C GLY A 381 34.16 11.02 -8.86
N ILE A 382 33.51 12.08 -8.36
CA ILE A 382 34.14 13.09 -7.49
C ILE A 382 34.03 12.66 -6.02
N PRO A 383 35.17 12.53 -5.29
CA PRO A 383 35.13 12.18 -3.88
C PRO A 383 34.37 13.22 -3.05
N MET A 384 33.47 12.74 -2.19
CA MET A 384 32.61 13.61 -1.37
C MET A 384 33.42 14.48 -0.39
N THR A 385 34.64 14.08 -0.05
CA THR A 385 35.60 14.84 0.77
C THR A 385 36.09 16.12 0.08
N VAL A 386 36.14 16.15 -1.26
CA VAL A 386 36.54 17.32 -2.06
C VAL A 386 35.41 18.36 -2.12
N LEU A 387 34.15 17.91 -2.12
CA LEU A 387 32.95 18.76 -2.10
C LEU A 387 32.64 19.33 -0.71
N ARG A 388 33.40 18.95 0.33
CA ARG A 388 33.23 19.38 1.74
C ARG A 388 33.41 20.89 1.95
N GLY A 389 34.04 21.58 1.00
CA GLY A 389 34.32 23.02 1.06
C GLY A 389 33.14 23.95 0.74
N LEU A 390 31.90 23.44 0.58
CA LEU A 390 30.70 24.24 0.30
C LEU A 390 30.04 24.74 1.59
N PRO A 391 30.30 25.98 2.04
CA PRO A 391 29.96 26.39 3.40
C PRO A 391 28.46 26.67 3.57
N THR A 392 27.74 27.00 2.50
CA THR A 392 26.35 27.49 2.55
C THR A 392 25.33 26.53 1.95
N TRP A 393 25.73 25.62 1.06
CA TRP A 393 24.80 24.71 0.38
C TRP A 393 24.04 23.80 1.36
N ARG A 394 24.73 23.31 2.41
CA ARG A 394 24.13 22.46 3.44
C ARG A 394 23.00 23.16 4.18
N THR A 395 23.26 24.38 4.64
CA THR A 395 22.29 25.18 5.39
C THR A 395 21.11 25.52 4.51
N SER A 396 21.33 25.93 3.26
CA SER A 396 20.25 26.19 2.31
C SER A 396 19.42 24.94 2.00
N TYR A 397 20.04 23.81 1.67
CA TYR A 397 19.34 22.55 1.39
C TYR A 397 18.51 22.04 2.59
N GLN A 398 19.05 22.12 3.82
CA GLN A 398 18.32 21.73 5.03
C GLN A 398 17.15 22.67 5.35
N ILE A 399 17.29 23.96 5.06
CA ILE A 399 16.21 24.96 5.23
C ILE A 399 15.13 24.80 4.15
N GLU A 400 15.51 24.43 2.93
CA GLU A 400 14.63 24.44 1.76
C GLU A 400 13.93 23.11 1.49
N ASN A 401 14.57 21.95 1.73
CA ASN A 401 13.96 20.63 1.47
C ASN A 401 12.61 20.40 2.19
N PRO A 402 12.38 20.90 3.43
CA PRO A 402 11.06 20.84 4.06
C PRO A 402 10.02 21.79 3.45
N LYS A 403 10.46 22.84 2.74
CA LYS A 403 9.60 23.90 2.14
C LYS A 403 9.23 23.59 0.69
N ILE A 404 10.18 23.07 -0.09
CA ILE A 404 9.98 22.52 -1.42
C ILE A 404 10.72 21.19 -1.45
N PRO A 405 10.07 20.07 -1.83
CA PRO A 405 10.77 18.81 -1.99
C PRO A 405 11.89 18.98 -3.03
N THR A 406 13.14 18.97 -2.57
CA THR A 406 14.30 18.99 -3.47
C THR A 406 14.44 17.66 -4.22
N HIS A 407 13.67 16.65 -3.79
CA HIS A 407 13.47 15.37 -4.45
C HIS A 407 12.05 15.28 -4.99
N LEU A 408 11.90 15.03 -6.29
CA LEU A 408 10.60 14.87 -6.95
C LEU A 408 9.97 13.47 -6.77
N HIS A 409 10.62 12.61 -6.00
CA HIS A 409 10.18 11.23 -5.76
C HIS A 409 9.47 11.12 -4.41
N PHE A 410 8.36 10.39 -4.37
CA PHE A 410 7.48 10.26 -3.20
C PHE A 410 8.17 9.70 -1.94
N ASP A 411 9.23 8.91 -2.14
CA ASP A 411 10.11 8.42 -1.08
C ASP A 411 11.47 9.14 -1.19
N SER A 412 11.62 10.24 -0.45
CA SER A 412 12.84 11.04 -0.41
C SER A 412 13.99 10.37 0.37
N THR A 413 13.70 9.34 1.17
CA THR A 413 14.72 8.65 1.98
C THR A 413 15.64 7.75 1.16
N ARG A 414 15.26 7.45 -0.09
CA ARG A 414 16.09 6.71 -1.05
C ARG A 414 17.27 7.51 -1.58
N PHE A 415 17.21 8.83 -1.51
CA PHE A 415 18.28 9.70 -1.97
C PHE A 415 19.23 9.96 -0.82
N ARG A 416 20.49 9.59 -1.00
CA ARG A 416 21.55 9.98 -0.09
C ARG A 416 21.70 11.49 -0.17
N HIS A 417 21.90 12.15 0.97
CA HIS A 417 22.21 13.57 0.97
C HIS A 417 23.45 13.82 0.09
N PRO A 418 23.44 14.84 -0.77
CA PRO A 418 24.56 15.13 -1.67
C PRO A 418 25.80 15.70 -0.92
N ILE A 419 25.86 15.55 0.40
CA ILE A 419 26.79 16.24 1.29
C ILE A 419 27.50 15.22 2.19
N ALA A 420 28.83 15.22 2.17
CA ALA A 420 29.63 14.43 3.10
C ALA A 420 29.40 14.92 4.55
N PRO A 421 29.03 14.04 5.49
CA PRO A 421 29.00 14.41 6.89
C PRO A 421 30.41 14.75 7.40
N SER A 422 30.51 15.67 8.37
CA SER A 422 31.75 15.92 9.09
C SER A 422 32.16 14.67 9.88
N MET A 423 33.42 14.57 10.33
CA MET A 423 33.85 13.42 11.16
C MET A 423 33.04 13.31 12.45
N ASP A 424 32.72 14.43 13.09
CA ASP A 424 31.89 14.44 14.31
C ASP A 424 30.44 14.04 14.03
N GLU A 425 29.90 14.41 12.87
CA GLU A 425 28.58 13.96 12.42
C GLU A 425 28.58 12.49 12.07
N LEU A 426 29.60 11.99 11.37
CA LEU A 426 29.75 10.55 11.06
C LEU A 426 29.78 9.73 12.35
N ASN A 427 30.53 10.17 13.36
CA ASN A 427 30.58 9.50 14.66
C ASN A 427 29.19 9.52 15.34
N ARG A 428 28.51 10.68 15.34
CA ARG A 428 27.15 10.79 15.91
C ARG A 428 26.14 9.90 15.18
N LEU A 429 26.18 9.86 13.85
CA LEU A 429 25.30 9.03 13.04
C LEU A 429 25.57 7.54 13.29
N ALA A 430 26.84 7.15 13.41
CA ALA A 430 27.21 5.77 13.77
C ALA A 430 26.70 5.40 15.17
N ASP A 431 26.84 6.30 16.15
CA ASP A 431 26.33 6.10 17.51
C ASP A 431 24.80 5.99 17.53
N ASP A 432 24.08 6.87 16.84
CA ASP A 432 22.62 6.83 16.74
C ASP A 432 22.13 5.56 16.05
N TYR A 433 22.84 5.12 15.01
CA TYR A 433 22.53 3.88 14.30
C TYR A 433 22.75 2.64 15.18
N GLU A 434 23.73 2.67 16.09
CA GLU A 434 23.88 1.63 17.11
C GLU A 434 22.73 1.56 18.08
N TRP A 435 22.26 2.70 18.57
CA TRP A 435 21.09 2.75 19.43
C TRP A 435 19.87 2.23 18.69
N PHE A 436 19.71 2.56 17.41
CA PHE A 436 18.64 2.07 16.57
C PHE A 436 18.64 0.53 16.43
N LEU A 437 19.78 -0.10 16.08
CA LEU A 437 19.85 -1.56 15.96
C LEU A 437 19.51 -2.28 17.28
N GLN A 438 20.00 -1.75 18.40
CA GLN A 438 19.68 -2.27 19.73
C GLN A 438 18.21 -2.07 20.09
N ALA A 439 17.62 -0.93 19.73
CA ALA A 439 16.21 -0.64 19.95
C ALA A 439 15.30 -1.65 19.21
N ILE A 440 15.64 -2.03 17.97
CA ILE A 440 14.92 -3.10 17.25
C ILE A 440 15.07 -4.42 18.00
N ALA A 441 16.30 -4.83 18.31
CA ALA A 441 16.59 -6.13 18.91
C ALA A 441 15.91 -6.34 20.27
N LEU A 442 15.73 -5.27 21.04
CA LEU A 442 15.08 -5.27 22.36
C LEU A 442 13.57 -4.97 22.31
N GLY A 443 13.01 -4.73 21.12
CA GLY A 443 11.62 -4.35 20.93
C GLY A 443 11.24 -3.02 21.58
N VAL A 444 12.20 -2.08 21.71
CA VAL A 444 11.93 -0.69 22.14
C VAL A 444 11.27 0.09 21.02
N ILE A 445 11.63 -0.22 19.78
CA ILE A 445 10.96 0.29 18.58
C ILE A 445 10.41 -0.89 17.79
N LYS A 446 9.28 -0.69 17.14
CA LYS A 446 8.64 -1.71 16.31
C LYS A 446 8.44 -1.20 14.89
N ARG A 447 8.48 -2.11 13.92
CA ARG A 447 8.15 -1.79 12.53
C ARG A 447 6.66 -1.43 12.44
N LYS A 448 6.33 -0.27 11.84
CA LYS A 448 4.96 0.04 11.43
C LYS A 448 4.60 -1.01 10.36
N ALA A 449 3.53 -1.77 10.59
CA ALA A 449 3.01 -2.64 9.55
C ALA A 449 2.65 -1.78 8.34
N ASP A 450 2.99 -2.23 7.14
CA ASP A 450 2.50 -1.65 5.89
C ASP A 450 1.00 -1.99 5.78
N LEU A 451 0.18 -1.34 6.62
CA LEU A 451 -1.26 -1.42 6.56
C LEU A 451 -1.69 -0.85 5.21
N ALA A 452 -2.66 -1.50 4.57
CA ALA A 452 -3.28 -1.05 3.32
C ALA A 452 -4.07 0.28 3.46
N GLU A 453 -3.74 1.10 4.46
CA GLU A 453 -4.39 2.33 4.85
C GLU A 453 -3.83 3.57 4.12
N ARG A 454 -4.74 4.53 3.98
CA ARG A 454 -4.67 5.87 3.35
C ARG A 454 -3.33 6.63 3.44
N GLU A 455 -2.51 6.43 4.48
CA GLU A 455 -1.27 7.19 4.72
C GLU A 455 -0.04 6.68 3.95
N ALA A 456 -0.05 5.43 3.47
CA ALA A 456 1.14 4.77 2.91
C ALA A 456 1.56 5.29 1.52
N SER A 457 0.72 6.07 0.83
CA SER A 457 1.01 6.56 -0.53
C SER A 457 1.97 7.76 -0.56
N PHE A 458 2.14 8.46 0.55
CA PHE A 458 2.95 9.68 0.67
C PHE A 458 4.03 9.62 1.75
N GLN A 459 4.13 8.50 2.49
CA GLN A 459 5.18 8.28 3.49
C GLN A 459 6.23 7.29 2.93
N PRO A 460 7.54 7.53 3.17
CA PRO A 460 8.58 6.54 2.89
C PRO A 460 8.23 5.20 3.53
N ARG A 461 8.41 4.10 2.79
CA ARG A 461 8.10 2.76 3.31
C ARG A 461 9.04 2.39 4.46
N GLY A 462 8.59 1.43 5.28
CA GLY A 462 9.42 0.83 6.31
C GLY A 462 9.62 1.68 7.57
N GLN A 463 8.60 2.46 7.94
CA GLN A 463 8.65 3.30 9.12
C GLN A 463 8.79 2.48 10.41
N TYR A 464 9.57 3.00 11.37
CA TYR A 464 9.63 2.48 12.73
C TYR A 464 8.83 3.39 13.67
N LEU A 465 8.27 2.76 14.71
CA LEU A 465 7.45 3.39 15.73
C LEU A 465 8.15 3.28 17.09
N PHE A 466 8.02 4.33 17.89
CA PHE A 466 8.45 4.39 19.29
C PHE A 466 7.27 4.77 20.17
N GLU A 467 7.14 4.13 21.33
CA GLU A 467 6.13 4.46 22.33
C GLU A 467 6.73 5.47 23.31
N VAL A 468 6.17 6.69 23.36
CA VAL A 468 6.75 7.80 24.12
C VAL A 468 6.67 7.58 25.63
N GLU A 469 5.52 7.06 26.08
CA GLU A 469 5.29 6.71 27.47
C GLU A 469 5.03 5.20 27.55
N PRO A 470 5.83 4.44 28.31
CA PRO A 470 5.67 2.98 28.38
C PRO A 470 4.23 2.59 28.74
N ASP A 471 3.67 1.64 28.00
CA ASP A 471 2.30 1.13 28.18
C ASP A 471 1.18 2.15 27.89
N SER A 472 1.48 3.32 27.33
CA SER A 472 0.44 4.30 26.95
C SER A 472 -0.38 3.87 25.72
N GLY A 473 0.17 2.98 24.89
CA GLY A 473 -0.43 2.62 23.60
C GLY A 473 -0.24 3.68 22.51
N GLU A 474 0.42 4.80 22.79
CA GLU A 474 0.67 5.87 21.82
C GLU A 474 2.00 5.67 21.09
N TRP A 475 1.92 5.18 19.86
CA TRP A 475 3.07 4.87 19.01
C TRP A 475 3.32 5.96 17.98
N LEU A 476 4.46 6.64 18.08
CA LEU A 476 4.86 7.72 17.19
C LEU A 476 5.93 7.28 16.20
N GLN A 477 5.86 7.82 14.98
CA GLN A 477 6.81 7.50 13.91
C GLN A 477 8.16 8.17 14.15
N ILE A 478 9.24 7.40 13.99
CA ILE A 478 10.62 7.88 14.17
C ILE A 478 11.47 7.81 12.89
N GLY A 479 10.86 7.46 11.75
CA GLY A 479 11.55 7.32 10.47
C GLY A 479 11.81 5.86 10.09
N ASN A 480 12.20 5.66 8.83
CA ASN A 480 12.71 4.38 8.35
C ASN A 480 14.24 4.31 8.51
N GLU A 481 14.83 3.14 8.25
CA GLU A 481 16.26 2.96 8.44
C GLU A 481 17.12 3.86 7.54
N PHE A 482 16.71 4.11 6.30
CA PHE A 482 17.44 5.01 5.40
C PHE A 482 17.51 6.43 5.96
N ALA A 483 16.41 6.93 6.52
CA ALA A 483 16.36 8.21 7.19
C ALA A 483 17.27 8.23 8.42
N ILE A 484 17.27 7.17 9.25
CA ILE A 484 18.09 7.10 10.47
C ILE A 484 19.58 7.01 10.15
N ARG A 485 19.98 6.25 9.13
CA ARG A 485 21.38 6.20 8.67
C ARG A 485 21.86 7.55 8.15
N SER A 486 20.97 8.33 7.55
CA SER A 486 21.31 9.61 6.91
C SER A 486 21.25 10.81 7.86
N ASN A 487 20.34 10.78 8.85
CA ASN A 487 20.03 11.92 9.72
C ASN A 487 20.25 11.63 11.22
N GLY A 488 20.42 10.37 11.61
CA GLY A 488 20.42 9.94 12.99
C GLY A 488 19.00 9.71 13.52
N LEU A 489 18.89 9.48 14.83
CA LEU A 489 17.58 9.39 15.48
C LEU A 489 16.93 10.78 15.51
N PRO A 490 15.59 10.89 15.38
CA PRO A 490 14.92 12.19 15.39
C PRO A 490 15.22 12.96 16.67
N ALA A 491 15.70 14.20 16.56
CA ALA A 491 16.19 14.98 17.70
C ALA A 491 15.19 15.08 18.87
N TYR A 492 13.88 15.13 18.56
CA TYR A 492 12.82 15.21 19.55
C TYR A 492 12.65 13.92 20.38
N TYR A 493 12.85 12.74 19.78
CA TYR A 493 12.69 11.43 20.44
C TYR A 493 14.01 10.75 20.79
N ARG A 494 15.13 11.27 20.30
CA ARG A 494 16.46 10.65 20.39
C ARG A 494 16.81 10.23 21.81
N ASP A 495 16.73 11.17 22.77
CA ASP A 495 17.13 10.90 24.14
C ASP A 495 16.19 9.91 24.85
N GLN A 496 14.89 9.91 24.49
CA GLN A 496 13.90 8.99 25.04
C GLN A 496 14.13 7.56 24.52
N VAL A 497 14.37 7.39 23.22
CA VAL A 497 14.72 6.08 22.62
C VAL A 497 15.99 5.53 23.28
N ILE A 498 17.03 6.37 23.40
CA ILE A 498 18.29 5.97 24.04
C ILE A 498 18.07 5.60 25.51
N ALA A 499 17.27 6.37 26.25
CA ALA A 499 16.96 6.08 27.65
C ALA A 499 16.21 4.75 27.80
N ALA A 500 15.21 4.47 26.96
CA ALA A 500 14.46 3.22 26.98
C ALA A 500 15.35 2.01 26.66
N VAL A 501 16.24 2.13 25.67
CA VAL A 501 17.25 1.08 25.37
C VAL A 501 18.18 0.87 26.57
N ARG A 502 18.73 1.95 27.13
CA ARG A 502 19.61 1.88 28.31
C ARG A 502 18.93 1.23 29.51
N GLN A 503 17.66 1.55 29.75
CA GLN A 503 16.88 0.97 30.83
C GLN A 503 16.74 -0.55 30.66
N LYS A 504 16.39 -1.03 29.46
CA LYS A 504 16.33 -2.48 29.18
C LYS A 504 17.70 -3.14 29.35
N LEU A 505 18.76 -2.55 28.77
CA LEU A 505 20.12 -3.08 28.87
C LEU A 505 20.66 -3.12 30.31
N ALA A 506 20.27 -2.16 31.15
CA ALA A 506 20.67 -2.12 32.56
C ALA A 506 20.06 -3.27 33.38
N ALA A 507 18.87 -3.73 33.01
CA ALA A 507 18.20 -4.86 33.67
C ALA A 507 18.71 -6.24 33.20
N MET A 508 19.45 -6.29 32.09
CA MET A 508 19.88 -7.55 31.47
C MET A 508 20.95 -8.30 32.26
N ARG A 509 20.76 -9.61 32.34
CA ARG A 509 21.63 -10.59 33.00
C ARG A 509 22.51 -11.35 31.99
N PRO A 510 23.46 -12.19 32.42
CA PRO A 510 24.48 -12.76 31.54
C PRO A 510 23.93 -13.54 30.34
N HIS A 511 22.91 -14.39 30.55
CA HIS A 511 22.32 -15.19 29.47
C HIS A 511 21.55 -14.33 28.47
N GLN A 512 20.87 -13.30 28.97
CA GLN A 512 20.19 -12.31 28.12
C GLN A 512 21.18 -11.52 27.26
N ASN A 513 22.32 -11.11 27.85
CA ASN A 513 23.41 -10.46 27.10
C ASN A 513 23.99 -11.39 26.03
N ALA A 514 24.10 -12.69 26.32
CA ALA A 514 24.55 -13.68 25.36
C ALA A 514 23.55 -13.84 24.19
N LEU A 515 22.23 -13.89 24.46
CA LEU A 515 21.21 -13.91 23.39
C LEU A 515 21.24 -12.64 22.52
N LEU A 516 21.44 -11.47 23.12
CA LEU A 516 21.61 -10.23 22.36
C LEU A 516 22.87 -10.26 21.50
N ALA A 517 23.98 -10.81 21.99
CA ALA A 517 25.18 -11.03 21.20
C ALA A 517 24.89 -11.96 20.01
N VAL A 518 24.23 -13.11 20.23
CA VAL A 518 23.82 -14.04 19.16
C VAL A 518 22.96 -13.35 18.11
N LEU A 519 22.00 -12.52 18.52
CA LEU A 519 21.16 -11.77 17.59
C LEU A 519 21.97 -10.73 16.77
N MET A 520 22.92 -10.02 17.39
CA MET A 520 23.81 -9.11 16.68
C MET A 520 24.73 -9.85 15.69
N ARG A 521 25.17 -11.06 16.05
CA ARG A 521 25.92 -11.95 15.15
C ARG A 521 25.07 -12.40 13.96
N HIS A 522 23.80 -12.71 14.19
CA HIS A 522 22.84 -13.00 13.12
C HIS A 522 22.64 -11.78 12.20
N TYR A 523 22.51 -10.57 12.76
CA TYR A 523 22.43 -9.35 11.96
C TYR A 523 23.66 -9.16 11.09
N GLN A 524 24.85 -9.37 11.64
CA GLN A 524 26.11 -9.27 10.89
C GLN A 524 26.19 -10.31 9.75
N LEU A 525 25.90 -11.58 10.03
CA LEU A 525 26.17 -12.67 9.09
C LEU A 525 25.04 -12.94 8.09
N ARG A 526 23.82 -12.47 8.36
CA ARG A 526 22.63 -12.81 7.56
C ARG A 526 21.86 -11.58 7.08
N VAL A 527 21.49 -10.68 7.99
CA VAL A 527 20.72 -9.47 7.63
C VAL A 527 21.57 -8.50 6.83
N TYR A 528 22.82 -8.30 7.26
CA TYR A 528 23.81 -7.42 6.63
C TYR A 528 25.00 -8.23 6.10
N GLU A 529 24.71 -9.38 5.49
CA GLU A 529 25.72 -10.23 4.86
C GLU A 529 26.46 -9.42 3.76
N PRO A 530 27.77 -9.16 3.89
CA PRO A 530 28.52 -8.33 2.95
C PRO A 530 28.45 -8.90 1.53
N ARG A 531 28.17 -8.03 0.56
CA ARG A 531 28.27 -8.41 -0.84
C ARG A 531 29.72 -8.69 -1.22
N LEU A 532 29.91 -9.67 -2.10
CA LEU A 532 31.23 -9.95 -2.68
C LEU A 532 31.50 -9.02 -3.86
N GLU A 533 32.56 -8.21 -3.76
CA GLU A 533 33.05 -7.35 -4.83
C GLU A 533 34.30 -7.94 -5.46
N VAL A 534 34.41 -7.84 -6.79
CA VAL A 534 35.58 -8.31 -7.53
C VAL A 534 36.61 -7.20 -7.52
N ASP A 535 37.80 -7.47 -6.97
CA ASP A 535 38.92 -6.54 -6.98
C ASP A 535 39.63 -6.49 -8.35
N GLU A 536 40.62 -5.61 -8.47
CA GLU A 536 41.42 -5.42 -9.69
C GLU A 536 42.18 -6.69 -10.13
N THR A 537 42.35 -7.67 -9.24
CA THR A 537 43.01 -8.95 -9.51
C THR A 537 42.03 -10.05 -9.92
N GLY A 538 40.73 -9.77 -9.93
CA GLY A 538 39.67 -10.74 -10.17
C GLY A 538 39.27 -11.54 -8.92
N ALA A 539 39.83 -11.23 -7.74
CA ALA A 539 39.47 -11.89 -6.50
C ALA A 539 38.20 -11.30 -5.91
N GLN A 540 37.30 -12.16 -5.42
CA GLN A 540 36.08 -11.74 -4.74
C GLN A 540 36.37 -11.49 -3.26
N LEU A 541 36.24 -10.24 -2.83
CA LEU A 541 36.42 -9.80 -1.45
C LEU A 541 35.08 -9.32 -0.87
N PRO A 542 34.78 -9.63 0.40
CA PRO A 542 33.61 -9.09 1.06
C PRO A 542 33.77 -7.58 1.26
N SER A 543 32.74 -6.81 0.90
CA SER A 543 32.65 -5.36 1.07
C SER A 543 31.74 -5.04 2.26
N PRO A 544 32.27 -4.93 3.50
CA PRO A 544 31.45 -4.76 4.69
C PRO A 544 30.85 -3.35 4.75
N SER A 545 29.53 -3.30 4.83
CA SER A 545 28.76 -2.06 4.99
C SER A 545 28.78 -1.54 6.43
N LEU A 546 28.38 -0.28 6.65
CA LEU A 546 28.23 0.30 7.99
C LEU A 546 27.37 -0.60 8.91
N PRO A 547 26.17 -1.06 8.50
CA PRO A 547 25.38 -2.00 9.28
C PRO A 547 26.10 -3.29 9.69
N ASN A 548 26.89 -3.86 8.78
CA ASN A 548 27.67 -5.06 9.07
C ASN A 548 28.72 -4.78 10.15
N ILE A 549 29.47 -3.69 10.01
CA ILE A 549 30.52 -3.29 10.96
C ILE A 549 29.90 -2.99 12.33
N THR A 550 28.78 -2.27 12.35
CA THR A 550 28.04 -1.94 13.57
C THR A 550 27.53 -3.18 14.28
N ALA A 551 26.88 -4.10 13.57
CA ALA A 551 26.40 -5.36 14.14
C ALA A 551 27.55 -6.21 14.72
N ARG A 552 28.71 -6.22 14.06
CA ARG A 552 29.92 -6.87 14.59
C ARG A 552 30.41 -6.24 15.89
N ARG A 553 30.49 -4.90 15.95
CA ARG A 553 30.91 -4.16 17.15
C ARG A 553 29.97 -4.44 18.32
N LEU A 554 28.66 -4.44 18.08
CA LEU A 554 27.65 -4.76 19.09
C LEU A 554 27.76 -6.23 19.56
N TYR A 555 27.97 -7.18 18.64
CA TYR A 555 28.25 -8.57 19.00
C TYR A 555 29.43 -8.70 19.95
N GLU A 556 30.58 -8.10 19.60
CA GLU A 556 31.80 -8.14 20.42
C GLU A 556 31.56 -7.50 21.80
N ALA A 557 30.84 -6.38 21.86
CA ALA A 557 30.51 -5.69 23.10
C ALA A 557 29.62 -6.53 24.02
N TRP A 558 28.53 -7.09 23.50
CA TRP A 558 27.57 -7.88 24.30
C TRP A 558 28.13 -9.23 24.70
N LEU A 559 28.91 -9.88 23.82
CA LEU A 559 29.62 -11.11 24.16
C LEU A 559 30.61 -10.88 25.29
N LYS A 560 31.44 -9.83 25.19
CA LYS A 560 32.39 -9.48 26.24
C LYS A 560 31.67 -9.23 27.57
N ARG A 561 30.55 -8.52 27.55
CA ARG A 561 29.75 -8.24 28.76
C ARG A 561 29.15 -9.51 29.36
N ALA A 562 28.63 -10.41 28.53
CA ALA A 562 28.08 -11.69 28.99
C ALA A 562 29.16 -12.54 29.68
N LEU A 563 30.31 -12.75 29.01
CA LEU A 563 31.43 -13.53 29.55
C LEU A 563 32.06 -12.91 30.81
N SER A 564 32.07 -11.57 30.91
CA SER A 564 32.56 -10.88 32.11
C SER A 564 31.61 -11.07 33.30
N ALA A 565 30.32 -11.19 33.04
CA ALA A 565 29.30 -11.35 34.07
C ALA A 565 29.10 -12.83 34.48
N ASP A 566 29.31 -13.77 33.55
CA ASP A 566 29.36 -15.20 33.81
C ASP A 566 30.47 -15.87 32.96
N PRO A 567 31.65 -16.13 33.55
CA PRO A 567 32.74 -16.81 32.86
C PRO A 567 32.46 -18.28 32.52
N ALA A 568 31.39 -18.89 33.05
CA ALA A 568 31.03 -20.28 32.74
C ALA A 568 30.29 -20.41 31.39
N LEU A 569 29.91 -19.29 30.76
CA LEU A 569 29.38 -19.27 29.40
C LEU A 569 30.47 -19.71 28.41
N SER A 570 30.26 -20.85 27.74
CA SER A 570 31.17 -21.35 26.72
C SER A 570 30.76 -20.89 25.32
N ALA A 571 31.73 -20.78 24.41
CA ALA A 571 31.47 -20.48 22.99
C ALA A 571 30.48 -21.48 22.36
N ALA A 572 30.56 -22.76 22.76
CA ALA A 572 29.64 -23.80 22.28
C ALA A 572 28.17 -23.52 22.63
N ARG A 573 27.87 -22.94 23.80
CA ARG A 573 26.49 -22.55 24.18
C ARG A 573 25.97 -21.38 23.34
N ILE A 574 26.84 -20.43 23.01
CA ILE A 574 26.51 -19.28 22.16
C ILE A 574 26.25 -19.74 20.71
N ASP A 575 27.06 -20.68 20.21
CA ASP A 575 26.85 -21.29 18.91
C ASP A 575 25.56 -22.13 18.87
N ALA A 576 25.25 -22.88 19.92
CA ALA A 576 23.99 -23.63 20.04
C ALA A 576 22.76 -22.72 19.97
N ALA A 577 22.76 -21.59 20.67
CA ALA A 577 21.68 -20.60 20.61
C ALA A 577 21.48 -19.99 19.20
N SER A 578 22.54 -19.96 18.37
CA SER A 578 22.41 -19.54 16.98
C SER A 578 21.58 -20.55 16.16
N GLY A 579 21.69 -21.85 16.48
CA GLY A 579 20.90 -22.93 15.86
C GLY A 579 19.42 -22.91 16.27
N THR A 580 19.11 -22.43 17.48
CA THR A 580 17.75 -22.32 18.01
C THR A 580 17.16 -20.90 17.90
N LEU A 581 17.78 -20.00 17.12
CA LEU A 581 17.41 -18.58 16.99
C LEU A 581 15.89 -18.35 16.83
N LEU A 582 15.22 -19.16 16.00
CA LEU A 582 13.78 -19.04 15.72
C LEU A 582 12.90 -19.32 16.95
N ALA A 583 13.40 -20.07 17.93
CA ALA A 583 12.64 -20.45 19.13
C ALA A 583 12.50 -19.30 20.14
N TRP A 584 13.42 -18.33 20.14
CA TRP A 584 13.48 -17.25 21.13
C TRP A 584 13.46 -15.83 20.53
N THR A 585 13.23 -15.73 19.22
CA THR A 585 13.06 -14.45 18.51
C THR A 585 11.84 -14.46 17.60
N ASP A 586 11.29 -13.29 17.30
CA ASP A 586 10.26 -13.09 16.29
C ASP A 586 10.80 -12.31 15.08
N PRO A 587 10.32 -12.58 13.85
CA PRO A 587 10.69 -11.78 12.70
C PRO A 587 10.16 -10.35 12.85
N VAL A 588 10.91 -9.38 12.33
CA VAL A 588 10.46 -8.01 12.11
C VAL A 588 9.99 -7.93 10.65
N PRO A 589 8.67 -7.99 10.38
CA PRO A 589 8.18 -8.13 9.00
C PRO A 589 8.66 -7.00 8.09
N ASP A 590 8.94 -7.33 6.83
CA ASP A 590 9.34 -6.39 5.76
C ASP A 590 10.64 -5.62 6.02
N SER A 591 11.40 -5.95 7.05
CA SER A 591 12.68 -5.29 7.38
C SER A 591 13.83 -5.71 6.47
N ALA A 592 13.66 -6.75 5.66
CA ALA A 592 14.57 -7.13 4.56
C ALA A 592 14.76 -5.98 3.54
N SER A 593 13.79 -5.07 3.46
CA SER A 593 13.83 -3.89 2.59
C SER A 593 14.64 -2.71 3.14
N ASP A 594 15.16 -2.82 4.37
CA ASP A 594 15.93 -1.75 5.01
C ASP A 594 17.39 -1.68 4.58
N ALA A 595 17.90 -2.79 4.04
CA ALA A 595 19.23 -2.84 3.48
C ALA A 595 19.20 -2.40 2.01
N TYR A 596 20.21 -1.64 1.58
CA TYR A 596 20.38 -1.34 0.17
C TYR A 596 20.67 -2.62 -0.61
N HIS A 597 19.99 -2.85 -1.74
CA HIS A 597 20.16 -4.05 -2.56
C HIS A 597 21.61 -4.29 -3.03
N TRP A 598 22.44 -3.25 -3.06
CA TRP A 598 23.84 -3.34 -3.46
C TRP A 598 24.81 -3.55 -2.28
N GLU A 599 24.38 -3.33 -1.03
CA GLU A 599 25.24 -3.44 0.15
C GLU A 599 25.23 -4.84 0.78
N VAL A 600 24.16 -5.61 0.52
CA VAL A 600 23.99 -6.97 1.04
C VAL A 600 23.94 -8.00 -0.07
N GLU A 601 24.45 -9.20 0.21
CA GLU A 601 24.37 -10.33 -0.72
C GLU A 601 22.92 -10.85 -0.85
N ARG A 602 22.17 -10.85 0.26
CA ARG A 602 20.79 -11.35 0.33
C ARG A 602 19.94 -10.46 1.23
N SER A 603 18.69 -10.26 0.83
CA SER A 603 17.70 -9.57 1.66
C SER A 603 17.08 -10.56 2.64
N VAL A 604 17.24 -10.30 3.94
CA VAL A 604 16.72 -11.14 5.04
C VAL A 604 16.09 -10.24 6.09
N ASP A 605 14.91 -10.61 6.60
CA ASP A 605 14.26 -9.88 7.67
C ASP A 605 15.07 -9.96 8.97
N LYS A 606 15.11 -8.83 9.67
CA LYS A 606 15.57 -8.73 11.06
C LYS A 606 14.68 -9.52 12.00
N ARG A 607 15.16 -9.68 13.23
CA ARG A 607 14.47 -10.41 14.30
C ARG A 607 14.60 -9.67 15.62
N VAL A 608 13.58 -9.76 16.46
CA VAL A 608 13.53 -9.16 17.79
C VAL A 608 13.52 -10.27 18.85
N ILE A 609 14.18 -10.06 20.00
CA ILE A 609 14.12 -11.00 21.12
C ILE A 609 12.72 -10.97 21.72
N ARG A 610 12.12 -12.14 21.94
CA ARG A 610 10.77 -12.17 22.51
C ARG A 610 10.75 -11.65 23.96
N PRO A 611 9.68 -10.97 24.39
CA PRO A 611 9.60 -10.37 25.71
C PRO A 611 9.88 -11.34 26.87
N GLU A 612 9.48 -12.60 26.76
CA GLU A 612 9.68 -13.60 27.81
C GLU A 612 11.15 -13.95 28.09
N PHE A 613 12.03 -13.85 27.08
CA PHE A 613 13.47 -14.05 27.25
C PHE A 613 14.15 -12.78 27.77
N LEU A 614 13.62 -11.60 27.44
CA LEU A 614 14.07 -10.32 28.01
C LEU A 614 13.63 -10.12 29.47
N ALA A 615 12.51 -10.73 29.87
CA ALA A 615 11.99 -10.64 31.24
C ALA A 615 12.64 -11.64 32.21
N SER A 616 13.21 -12.75 31.72
CA SER A 616 13.72 -13.83 32.57
C SER A 616 15.08 -14.38 32.09
N ASP A 617 16.11 -14.22 32.93
CA ASP A 617 17.44 -14.79 32.66
C ASP A 617 17.41 -16.33 32.66
N ALA A 618 16.55 -16.94 33.47
CA ALA A 618 16.38 -18.40 33.48
C ALA A 618 15.80 -18.93 32.16
N ARG A 619 14.85 -18.20 31.55
CA ARG A 619 14.37 -18.52 30.19
C ARG A 619 15.45 -18.29 29.15
N ALA A 620 16.25 -17.23 29.28
CA ALA A 620 17.38 -17.00 28.39
C ALA A 620 18.44 -18.11 28.49
N ALA A 621 18.72 -18.62 29.69
CA ALA A 621 19.59 -19.77 29.90
C ALA A 621 19.06 -21.02 29.20
N GLN A 622 17.75 -21.31 29.31
CA GLN A 622 17.13 -22.44 28.60
C GLN A 622 17.32 -22.35 27.08
N ALA A 623 17.25 -21.16 26.47
CA ALA A 623 17.49 -20.98 25.04
C ALA A 623 18.95 -21.26 24.63
N LEU A 624 19.91 -21.09 25.55
CA LEU A 624 21.33 -21.41 25.35
C LEU A 624 21.66 -22.89 25.61
N GLU A 625 20.79 -23.59 26.35
CA GLU A 625 20.98 -25.01 26.72
C GLU A 625 20.21 -25.99 25.83
N GLN A 626 19.20 -25.52 25.08
CA GLN A 626 18.44 -26.39 24.19
C GLN A 626 19.31 -26.90 23.04
N ASP A 627 19.69 -28.18 23.11
CA ASP A 627 20.10 -28.97 21.95
C ASP A 627 18.97 -28.94 20.92
N ALA A 628 19.30 -28.61 19.67
CA ALA A 628 18.33 -28.53 18.59
C ALA A 628 17.50 -29.83 18.51
N PRO A 629 16.17 -29.81 18.68
CA PRO A 629 15.37 -31.00 18.48
C PRO A 629 15.45 -31.42 17.00
N ALA A 630 15.65 -32.71 16.75
CA ALA A 630 15.56 -33.29 15.42
C ALA A 630 14.13 -33.10 14.88
N VAL A 631 13.93 -32.10 14.01
CA VAL A 631 12.65 -31.86 13.33
C VAL A 631 12.60 -32.65 12.02
N ALA A 632 11.50 -33.38 11.83
CA ALA A 632 11.10 -34.06 10.59
C ALA A 632 10.99 -33.08 9.39
N PRO A 633 11.01 -33.55 8.13
CA PRO A 633 11.46 -32.73 7.00
C PRO A 633 10.44 -31.67 6.61
N ALA A 634 10.70 -30.43 6.98
CA ALA A 634 10.26 -29.24 6.26
C ALA A 634 11.41 -28.73 5.39
N ALA A 635 11.07 -28.07 4.27
CA ALA A 635 11.94 -27.59 3.21
C ALA A 635 13.31 -27.06 3.68
N PRO A 636 14.39 -27.28 2.90
CA PRO A 636 15.75 -27.37 3.43
C PRO A 636 16.22 -26.03 4.02
N VAL A 637 16.20 -25.97 5.35
CA VAL A 637 17.13 -25.17 6.13
C VAL A 637 18.48 -25.86 5.99
N VAL A 638 19.34 -25.34 5.11
CA VAL A 638 20.71 -25.85 4.98
C VAL A 638 21.43 -25.46 6.28
N PRO A 639 21.91 -26.42 7.10
CA PRO A 639 22.71 -26.09 8.28
C PRO A 639 23.97 -25.33 7.86
N PHE A 640 24.64 -24.66 8.80
CA PHE A 640 25.97 -24.06 8.58
C PHE A 640 26.99 -25.19 8.31
N VAL A 641 26.97 -25.75 7.10
CA VAL A 641 27.95 -26.71 6.65
C VAL A 641 29.19 -25.91 6.30
N ALA A 642 30.31 -26.19 6.99
CA ALA A 642 31.61 -25.63 6.64
C ALA A 642 31.86 -25.88 5.14
N ARG A 643 32.10 -24.81 4.41
CA ARG A 643 32.44 -24.85 2.99
C ARG A 643 33.93 -24.65 2.84
N TYR A 644 34.54 -25.45 1.98
CA TYR A 644 35.98 -25.49 1.83
C TYR A 644 36.37 -25.13 0.40
N LYS A 645 37.41 -24.31 0.26
CA LYS A 645 38.10 -24.10 -1.01
C LYS A 645 39.38 -24.93 -1.02
N VAL A 646 39.69 -25.54 -2.15
CA VAL A 646 40.86 -26.39 -2.36
C VAL A 646 41.73 -25.72 -3.40
N PHE A 647 43.02 -25.54 -3.12
CA PHE A 647 43.99 -25.03 -4.06
C PHE A 647 44.78 -26.20 -4.65
N ALA A 648 44.42 -26.59 -5.88
CA ALA A 648 45.02 -27.71 -6.60
C ALA A 648 45.33 -27.27 -8.05
N GLY A 649 46.46 -27.70 -8.59
CA GLY A 649 46.83 -27.37 -9.98
C GLY A 649 47.04 -25.88 -10.28
N GLY A 650 47.36 -25.06 -9.26
CA GLY A 650 47.54 -23.61 -9.42
C GLY A 650 46.24 -22.79 -9.48
N VAL A 651 45.09 -23.44 -9.34
CA VAL A 651 43.77 -22.82 -9.39
C VAL A 651 42.99 -23.13 -8.11
N GLN A 652 42.13 -22.21 -7.70
CA GLN A 652 41.23 -22.39 -6.57
C GLN A 652 39.94 -23.06 -7.03
N HIS A 653 39.61 -24.21 -6.43
CA HIS A 653 38.41 -24.99 -6.68
C HIS A 653 37.48 -24.99 -5.45
N GLY A 654 36.17 -25.10 -5.68
CA GLY A 654 35.13 -25.09 -4.64
C GLY A 654 34.14 -23.92 -4.78
N PRO A 655 33.27 -23.68 -3.79
CA PRO A 655 33.24 -24.31 -2.46
C PRO A 655 32.73 -25.76 -2.47
N TYR A 656 33.40 -26.62 -1.72
CA TYR A 656 33.04 -28.02 -1.49
C TYR A 656 32.53 -28.23 -0.06
N ALA A 657 31.63 -29.20 0.13
CA ALA A 657 31.29 -29.66 1.46
C ALA A 657 32.35 -30.66 1.97
N ALA A 658 32.42 -30.89 3.29
CA ALA A 658 33.37 -31.86 3.87
C ALA A 658 33.28 -33.26 3.23
N PRO A 659 32.10 -33.83 2.91
CA PRO A 659 32.00 -35.13 2.24
C PRO A 659 32.61 -35.13 0.82
N ASP A 660 32.50 -34.02 0.08
CA ASP A 660 33.09 -33.89 -1.25
C ASP A 660 34.62 -33.89 -1.18
N ILE A 661 35.17 -33.23 -0.16
CA ILE A 661 36.62 -33.25 0.09
C ILE A 661 37.07 -34.66 0.50
N ALA A 662 36.34 -35.33 1.39
CA ALA A 662 36.65 -36.70 1.79
C ALA A 662 36.64 -37.67 0.58
N GLN A 663 35.69 -37.51 -0.34
CA GLN A 663 35.62 -38.32 -1.56
C GLN A 663 36.79 -38.02 -2.51
N ARG A 664 37.22 -36.77 -2.61
CA ARG A 664 38.39 -36.37 -3.41
C ARG A 664 39.71 -36.83 -2.80
N ILE A 665 39.81 -36.86 -1.47
CA ILE A 665 40.93 -37.50 -0.75
C ILE A 665 40.97 -38.99 -1.07
N ALA A 666 39.82 -39.68 -1.00
CA ALA A 666 39.73 -41.11 -1.34
C ALA A 666 40.08 -41.43 -2.81
N ARG A 667 39.89 -40.48 -3.73
CA ARG A 667 40.28 -40.58 -5.15
C ARG A 667 41.73 -40.17 -5.43
N GLY A 668 42.48 -39.71 -4.42
CA GLY A 668 43.85 -39.21 -4.57
C GLY A 668 43.95 -37.83 -5.25
N GLU A 669 42.82 -37.13 -5.44
CA GLU A 669 42.80 -35.78 -6.03
C GLU A 669 43.27 -34.71 -5.03
N ILE A 670 43.16 -34.99 -3.73
CA ILE A 670 43.61 -34.14 -2.63
C ILE A 670 44.62 -34.93 -1.81
N THR A 671 45.84 -34.41 -1.73
CA THR A 671 46.95 -34.96 -0.95
C THR A 671 47.02 -34.32 0.44
N PRO A 672 47.77 -34.91 1.40
CA PRO A 672 48.00 -34.31 2.72
C PRO A 672 48.47 -32.85 2.65
N THR A 673 49.31 -32.54 1.65
CA THR A 673 49.91 -31.23 1.43
C THR A 673 49.04 -30.29 0.58
N THR A 674 47.87 -30.71 0.12
CA THR A 674 46.96 -29.83 -0.63
C THR A 674 46.45 -28.72 0.27
N LYS A 675 46.51 -27.47 -0.18
CA LYS A 675 46.07 -26.31 0.61
C LYS A 675 44.54 -26.21 0.56
N ILE A 676 43.92 -26.19 1.74
CA ILE A 676 42.49 -26.07 1.93
C ILE A 676 42.20 -24.85 2.81
N TRP A 677 41.16 -24.10 2.45
CA TRP A 677 40.65 -22.99 3.25
C TRP A 677 39.22 -23.30 3.70
N ASN A 678 39.03 -23.44 5.01
CA ASN A 678 37.71 -23.43 5.63
C ASN A 678 37.12 -22.01 5.59
N MET A 679 36.04 -21.82 4.84
CA MET A 679 35.42 -20.52 4.61
C MET A 679 34.68 -19.96 5.85
N GLN A 680 34.60 -20.70 6.95
CA GLN A 680 34.12 -20.18 8.24
C GLN A 680 35.18 -19.37 8.99
N TRP A 681 36.44 -19.43 8.56
CA TRP A 681 37.57 -18.81 9.21
C TRP A 681 37.74 -17.33 8.84
N ASN A 682 38.29 -16.55 9.77
CA ASN A 682 38.50 -15.12 9.65
C ASN A 682 39.55 -14.81 8.57
N PRO A 683 39.19 -14.13 7.47
CA PRO A 683 40.12 -13.87 6.35
C PRO A 683 41.35 -13.02 6.72
N LYS A 684 41.32 -12.33 7.87
CA LYS A 684 42.45 -11.49 8.35
C LYS A 684 43.37 -12.20 9.33
N ALA A 685 43.00 -13.36 9.86
CA ALA A 685 43.77 -14.10 10.86
C ALA A 685 44.17 -15.50 10.39
N ASP A 686 43.33 -16.13 9.57
CA ASP A 686 43.48 -17.53 9.18
C ASP A 686 44.11 -17.66 7.79
N LYS A 687 45.13 -18.50 7.68
CA LYS A 687 45.86 -18.77 6.44
C LYS A 687 45.38 -20.10 5.83
N TRP A 688 45.62 -20.29 4.53
CA TRP A 688 45.54 -21.60 3.88
C TRP A 688 46.31 -22.64 4.69
N GLN A 689 45.66 -23.75 5.02
CA GLN A 689 46.29 -24.86 5.75
C GLN A 689 46.40 -26.10 4.87
N HIS A 690 47.39 -26.93 5.14
CA HIS A 690 47.48 -28.25 4.50
C HIS A 690 46.32 -29.13 4.97
N ALA A 691 45.78 -29.97 4.08
CA ALA A 691 44.64 -30.83 4.34
C ALA A 691 44.85 -31.71 5.59
N GLU A 692 46.09 -32.13 5.86
CA GLU A 692 46.46 -32.92 7.05
C GLU A 692 46.42 -32.15 8.37
N HIS A 693 46.48 -30.81 8.34
CA HIS A 693 46.41 -29.98 9.54
C HIS A 693 44.97 -29.64 9.94
N LEU A 694 43.99 -29.97 9.08
CA LEU A 694 42.57 -29.83 9.36
C LEU A 694 42.10 -31.05 10.14
N THR A 695 41.62 -30.85 11.36
CA THR A 695 41.23 -31.93 12.29
C THR A 695 40.15 -32.84 11.70
N GLU A 696 39.30 -32.29 10.83
CA GLU A 696 38.24 -33.01 10.11
C GLU A 696 38.74 -33.91 8.97
N PHE A 697 39.93 -33.65 8.40
CA PHE A 697 40.47 -34.40 7.25
C PHE A 697 41.73 -35.21 7.59
N ALA A 698 42.45 -34.85 8.66
CA ALA A 698 43.65 -35.56 9.11
C ALA A 698 43.46 -37.09 9.26
N PRO A 699 42.34 -37.61 9.82
CA PRO A 699 42.13 -39.06 9.94
C PRO A 699 41.96 -39.79 8.60
N LEU A 700 41.56 -39.07 7.54
CA LEU A 700 41.33 -39.64 6.21
C LEU A 700 42.63 -39.98 5.48
N PHE A 701 43.76 -39.41 5.91
CA PHE A 701 45.09 -39.71 5.38
C PHE A 701 45.82 -40.83 6.14
N GLN A 702 45.29 -41.29 7.28
CA GLN A 702 45.94 -42.28 8.15
C GLN A 702 45.69 -43.73 7.73
N HIS A 703 44.90 -44.00 6.68
CA HIS A 703 44.59 -45.34 6.19
C HIS A 703 45.39 -45.74 4.94
N ALA A 704 46.70 -45.46 4.93
CA ALA A 704 47.62 -46.20 4.06
C ALA A 704 48.17 -47.39 4.85
N ILE A 705 47.48 -48.54 4.74
CA ILE A 705 47.98 -49.81 5.27
C ILE A 705 49.31 -50.13 4.53
N PRO A 706 50.42 -50.39 5.23
CA PRO A 706 51.65 -50.89 4.61
C PRO A 706 51.41 -52.32 4.12
N ASP A 707 51.70 -52.58 2.86
CA ASP A 707 51.76 -53.95 2.32
C ASP A 707 53.00 -54.64 2.93
N PRO A 708 52.88 -55.82 3.56
CA PRO A 708 54.02 -56.55 4.10
C PRO A 708 54.71 -57.34 2.98
N ASP A 709 56.05 -57.33 3.01
CA ASP A 709 57.01 -58.15 2.28
C ASP A 709 56.46 -59.25 1.36
N ASP A 710 56.78 -59.17 0.07
CA ASP A 710 57.07 -60.35 -0.74
C ASP A 710 58.25 -60.06 -1.70
N ASP A 711 59.42 -60.51 -1.24
CA ASP A 711 60.60 -60.77 -2.03
C ASP A 711 60.30 -61.91 -3.03
N ILE A 712 60.60 -61.67 -4.33
CA ILE A 712 61.03 -62.66 -5.37
C ILE A 712 59.91 -63.44 -6.13
N PRO A 713 60.01 -63.73 -7.45
CA PRO A 713 60.50 -62.95 -8.61
C PRO A 713 59.56 -63.02 -9.84
N ASP A 714 59.83 -62.25 -10.90
CA ASP A 714 59.24 -62.46 -12.23
C ASP A 714 59.59 -63.83 -12.84
N PRO A 715 58.69 -64.41 -13.65
CA PRO A 715 59.14 -64.92 -14.95
C PRO A 715 58.17 -64.72 -16.15
N GLN A 716 58.82 -64.25 -17.23
CA GLN A 716 58.50 -64.27 -18.69
C GLN A 716 57.55 -63.24 -19.28
#